data_AF-A0A948H091-F1
#
_entry.id   AF-A0A948H091-F1
#
_cell.length_a   1.000
_cell.length_b   1.000
_cell.length_c   1.000
_cell.angle_alpha   90.00
_cell.angle_beta   90.00
_cell.angle_gamma   90.00
#
_symmetry.space_group_name_H-M   'P 1'
#
loop_
_entity.id
_entity.type
_entity.pdbx_description
1 polymer ?
#
loop_
_entity_poly.entity_id
_entity_poly.type
_entity_poly.pdbx_seq_one_letter_code
_entity_poly.pdbx_strand_id
1 'polypeptide(L)'
;MRINNQLPNPKYQINSRFQTPNRKINKFGKLVIGYWLLFVFYVLVIGISSLSAQDKSTSSELITKSWEAHGKKDIENTFKYTQACIDLYKDVANKQQASLKALPINKDEIEKVNILNDVATAYFIQAESYMRQQKFGQAKEIFKVIIDKYYYAQAWDQFGWYWQVAEIAKKSIKKMETGSIELEEKKKEVSQLVTKVVLYEPGKEFPVDYEKYGEFKNVGSKNYKYVVKDQEGLSIAVGEGIYPNTSSIRWDPEFKRANKDKRLEGNLWDFVHSPDLEAAFLKWASASEPPGVRLFYTGIILEKSGLIEHAIRCYYAIVVHYPGAYGWTYFKTPWYVGQAAISKIHYLLRNNPQIGYKLVDADIKIINGFDDQIANDIIITNPGRLSKITLFDKLKPKPSADSLSIKRRIGKRKVRLVQYETGDWQLLVDNKPFMVKGVTYAPTRVGQSPHEGTLGNWMFEDFNNNTKIDGPYDAFVDKNRNNIQDSDEQPVGDFKLMQEMGVSAIRVYHHPNKVNKELLRELYNNYGIMVIMSDYLGVYALGSGAPWNPGTDYSNPEHRKNMVESVTNMVLEFKDEPYILFWLLGNENIYGVANNAKKDPDTFFKFTNEVANTIKSLDSEHPVAICSGDVLYLDKLSRHTPDIDIYGFNAYRGEYGFGFLWRQVKEEADKPAFITEFGCPAYAQGKSEDEAEELQAQYHRGSWEDIQNNMAFAEGAGNSVGGIIFEWLDEWWKGHEPSIHDKKGLWIGPFPDGTMYEEWLGVCSQGDGKLSPFLRHLRKSYYMYKNIWR
;
A
#
# COMPACT_ATOMS: atom_id res chain seq x y z
N MET A 1 13.10 10.41 57.51
CA MET A 1 12.68 9.68 58.72
C MET A 1 11.34 9.03 58.41
N ARG A 2 11.26 7.71 58.11
CA ARG A 2 11.04 6.57 59.05
C ARG A 2 9.74 6.79 59.86
N ILE A 3 8.66 5.97 59.85
CA ILE A 3 8.41 4.51 59.88
C ILE A 3 6.86 4.34 59.66
N ASN A 4 6.28 3.47 58.82
CA ASN A 4 6.15 2.00 58.75
C ASN A 4 4.89 1.38 59.45
N ASN A 5 4.33 0.35 58.79
CA ASN A 5 3.50 -0.80 59.27
C ASN A 5 1.97 -0.63 59.42
N GLN A 6 1.08 -1.63 59.25
CA GLN A 6 0.94 -2.91 58.50
C GLN A 6 -0.37 -3.56 59.06
N LEU A 7 -1.37 -3.88 58.20
CA LEU A 7 -2.36 -5.03 58.24
C LEU A 7 -3.14 -5.36 59.56
N PRO A 8 -4.13 -6.31 59.67
CA PRO A 8 -4.50 -7.43 58.79
C PRO A 8 -6.01 -7.76 58.60
N ASN A 9 -6.25 -8.80 57.80
CA ASN A 9 -7.48 -9.53 57.45
C ASN A 9 -7.97 -10.45 58.62
N PRO A 10 -9.25 -10.91 58.64
CA PRO A 10 -9.46 -12.38 58.72
C PRO A 10 -10.73 -12.95 58.04
N LYS A 11 -10.62 -14.23 57.65
CA LYS A 11 -11.68 -15.19 57.25
C LYS A 11 -12.36 -15.82 58.48
N TYR A 12 -13.63 -16.26 58.40
CA TYR A 12 -14.14 -17.48 59.10
C TYR A 12 -15.43 -18.04 58.47
N GLN A 13 -15.75 -19.29 58.83
CA GLN A 13 -16.50 -20.33 58.11
C GLN A 13 -17.58 -20.97 59.05
N ILE A 14 -18.65 -21.57 58.48
CA ILE A 14 -19.40 -22.79 58.93
C ILE A 14 -20.70 -22.71 59.80
N ASN A 15 -21.79 -23.21 59.17
CA ASN A 15 -22.92 -24.13 59.53
C ASN A 15 -23.87 -24.05 60.76
N SER A 16 -25.18 -24.02 60.40
CA SER A 16 -26.32 -24.94 60.70
C SER A 16 -26.79 -25.25 62.14
N ARG A 17 -28.12 -25.19 62.41
CA ARG A 17 -29.10 -26.34 62.46
C ARG A 17 -30.43 -26.03 63.23
N PHE A 18 -31.49 -26.77 62.85
CA PHE A 18 -32.69 -27.24 63.60
C PHE A 18 -33.86 -26.25 63.94
N GLN A 19 -35.16 -26.61 64.03
CA GLN A 19 -36.04 -27.72 63.60
C GLN A 19 -37.53 -27.30 63.88
N THR A 20 -38.51 -27.90 63.19
CA THR A 20 -39.99 -27.68 63.17
C THR A 20 -40.78 -28.16 64.41
N PRO A 21 -42.11 -27.92 64.54
CA PRO A 21 -43.09 -29.01 64.21
C PRO A 21 -44.55 -28.64 63.76
N ASN A 22 -45.04 -29.40 62.76
CA ASN A 22 -46.33 -30.11 62.57
C ASN A 22 -47.70 -29.66 63.18
N ARG A 23 -48.77 -29.65 62.34
CA ARG A 23 -49.89 -30.65 62.40
C ARG A 23 -50.92 -30.63 61.21
N LYS A 24 -51.38 -31.86 60.91
CA LYS A 24 -52.30 -32.52 59.93
C LYS A 24 -53.68 -31.86 59.64
N ILE A 25 -54.20 -31.77 58.40
CA ILE A 25 -54.90 -32.69 57.42
C ILE A 25 -56.44 -32.81 57.58
N ASN A 26 -57.21 -32.39 56.54
CA ASN A 26 -58.33 -33.08 55.81
C ASN A 26 -59.11 -32.04 54.94
N LYS A 27 -59.07 -32.01 53.58
CA LYS A 27 -59.88 -32.74 52.54
C LYS A 27 -61.41 -32.63 52.80
N PHE A 28 -62.29 -32.07 51.94
CA PHE A 28 -62.46 -32.12 50.47
C PHE A 28 -63.50 -31.05 50.01
N GLY A 29 -63.44 -30.55 48.76
CA GLY A 29 -64.65 -30.09 48.03
C GLY A 29 -64.69 -28.68 47.40
N LYS A 30 -63.98 -28.50 46.29
CA LYS A 30 -64.17 -27.63 45.10
C LYS A 30 -65.13 -26.42 45.10
N LEU A 31 -64.60 -25.36 44.44
CA LEU A 31 -65.27 -24.23 43.77
C LEU A 31 -66.00 -23.27 44.72
N VAL A 32 -65.45 -22.10 45.05
CA VAL A 32 -65.30 -20.98 44.12
C VAL A 32 -64.48 -19.89 44.82
N ILE A 33 -63.39 -19.48 44.16
CA ILE A 33 -63.15 -18.07 43.77
C ILE A 33 -62.95 -17.13 44.97
N GLY A 34 -61.75 -16.63 45.19
CA GLY A 34 -60.95 -15.92 44.20
C GLY A 34 -60.50 -14.63 44.87
N TYR A 35 -59.39 -14.09 44.42
CA TYR A 35 -58.84 -12.79 44.84
C TYR A 35 -57.92 -12.69 46.06
N TRP A 36 -57.57 -13.77 46.77
CA TRP A 36 -56.57 -13.64 47.88
C TRP A 36 -55.36 -14.56 47.85
N LEU A 37 -55.22 -15.43 46.83
CA LEU A 37 -54.07 -16.36 46.70
C LEU A 37 -53.29 -16.22 45.39
N LEU A 38 -53.47 -15.13 44.63
CA LEU A 38 -52.59 -14.76 43.52
C LEU A 38 -51.45 -13.82 43.93
N PHE A 39 -51.53 -13.20 45.11
CA PHE A 39 -50.53 -12.20 45.53
C PHE A 39 -49.33 -12.80 46.27
N VAL A 40 -49.48 -13.98 46.90
CA VAL A 40 -48.39 -14.64 47.64
C VAL A 40 -47.62 -15.66 46.79
N PHE A 41 -48.14 -16.05 45.61
CA PHE A 41 -47.39 -16.82 44.62
C PHE A 41 -46.61 -15.93 43.64
N TYR A 42 -46.95 -14.63 43.53
CA TYR A 42 -46.24 -13.68 42.67
C TYR A 42 -44.86 -13.28 43.22
N VAL A 43 -44.64 -13.38 44.54
CA VAL A 43 -43.35 -13.02 45.17
C VAL A 43 -42.38 -14.22 45.27
N LEU A 44 -42.84 -15.45 45.05
CA LEU A 44 -41.97 -16.64 45.04
C LEU A 44 -41.75 -17.27 43.64
N VAL A 45 -42.48 -16.82 42.61
CA VAL A 45 -42.20 -17.16 41.20
C VAL A 45 -41.40 -16.06 40.48
N ILE A 46 -41.29 -14.85 41.04
CA ILE A 46 -40.37 -13.81 40.53
C ILE A 46 -38.92 -13.98 41.05
N GLY A 47 -38.68 -14.94 41.93
CA GLY A 47 -37.33 -15.27 42.44
C GLY A 47 -36.55 -16.34 41.65
N ILE A 48 -37.16 -17.04 40.67
CA ILE A 48 -36.50 -18.12 39.90
C ILE A 48 -36.94 -18.08 38.42
N SER A 49 -37.03 -16.89 37.82
CA SER A 49 -37.16 -16.75 36.35
C SER A 49 -36.29 -15.62 35.78
N SER A 50 -35.32 -15.14 36.54
CA SER A 50 -34.33 -14.14 36.12
C SER A 50 -32.89 -14.64 36.27
N LEU A 51 -32.67 -15.96 36.19
CA LEU A 51 -31.36 -16.52 35.85
C LEU A 51 -31.44 -17.23 34.49
N SER A 52 -30.69 -16.68 33.54
CA SER A 52 -30.35 -17.19 32.21
C SER A 52 -31.32 -16.91 31.05
N ALA A 53 -31.69 -15.65 30.83
CA ALA A 53 -31.40 -15.09 29.51
C ALA A 53 -29.96 -14.56 29.56
N GLN A 54 -29.00 -15.48 29.58
CA GLN A 54 -27.61 -15.14 29.35
C GLN A 54 -27.59 -14.66 27.90
N ASP A 55 -27.27 -13.38 27.66
CA ASP A 55 -27.02 -12.83 26.34
C ASP A 55 -26.12 -13.82 25.60
N LYS A 56 -26.70 -14.64 24.71
CA LYS A 56 -25.92 -15.62 23.96
C LYS A 56 -25.15 -14.79 22.96
N SER A 57 -23.87 -14.54 23.25
CA SER A 57 -22.98 -13.88 22.32
C SER A 57 -23.10 -14.52 20.94
N THR A 58 -23.27 -13.68 19.93
CA THR A 58 -23.37 -14.13 18.55
C THR A 58 -22.09 -14.86 18.13
N SER A 59 -22.17 -15.72 17.11
CA SER A 59 -20.98 -16.43 16.61
C SER A 59 -19.87 -15.44 16.22
N SER A 60 -20.23 -14.33 15.58
CA SER A 60 -19.27 -13.31 15.12
C SER A 60 -18.65 -12.49 16.26
N GLU A 61 -19.39 -12.22 17.33
CA GLU A 61 -18.81 -11.62 18.56
C GLU A 61 -17.77 -12.54 19.19
N LEU A 62 -18.05 -13.85 19.25
CA LEU A 62 -17.13 -14.82 19.81
C LEU A 62 -15.87 -14.93 18.94
N ILE A 63 -16.00 -14.94 17.61
CA ILE A 63 -14.85 -14.94 16.71
C ILE A 63 -14.02 -13.66 16.83
N THR A 64 -14.65 -12.50 16.97
CA THR A 64 -13.94 -11.24 17.22
C THR A 64 -13.11 -11.33 18.49
N LYS A 65 -13.72 -11.80 19.59
CA LYS A 65 -13.00 -12.02 20.87
C LYS A 65 -11.91 -13.08 20.76
N SER A 66 -12.13 -14.15 19.98
CA SER A 66 -11.14 -15.20 19.73
C SER A 66 -9.90 -14.65 19.03
N TRP A 67 -10.07 -13.85 17.97
CA TRP A 67 -8.95 -13.22 17.28
C TRP A 67 -8.21 -12.21 18.15
N GLU A 68 -8.92 -11.40 18.93
CA GLU A 68 -8.31 -10.46 19.88
C GLU A 68 -7.46 -11.18 20.94
N ALA A 69 -8.02 -12.25 21.56
CA ALA A 69 -7.28 -13.04 22.55
C ALA A 69 -6.08 -13.75 21.92
N HIS A 70 -6.25 -14.32 20.73
CA HIS A 70 -5.19 -15.02 20.00
C HIS A 70 -4.04 -14.07 19.61
N GLY A 71 -4.37 -12.86 19.14
CA GLY A 71 -3.40 -11.82 18.83
C GLY A 71 -2.60 -11.37 20.07
N LYS A 72 -3.25 -11.29 21.23
CA LYS A 72 -2.61 -10.97 22.53
C LYS A 72 -1.82 -12.14 23.15
N LYS A 73 -1.75 -13.31 22.48
CA LYS A 73 -1.17 -14.55 23.01
C LYS A 73 -1.84 -15.03 24.31
N ASP A 74 -3.09 -14.63 24.55
CA ASP A 74 -3.89 -15.08 25.67
C ASP A 74 -4.48 -16.45 25.34
N ILE A 75 -3.72 -17.50 25.64
CA ILE A 75 -4.07 -18.89 25.32
C ILE A 75 -5.39 -19.27 25.98
N GLU A 76 -5.59 -18.91 27.24
CA GLU A 76 -6.80 -19.27 27.99
C GLU A 76 -8.05 -18.70 27.35
N ASN A 77 -8.07 -17.39 27.09
CA ASN A 77 -9.24 -16.76 26.49
C ASN A 77 -9.39 -17.13 25.01
N THR A 78 -8.30 -17.41 24.29
CA THR A 78 -8.37 -17.96 22.92
C THR A 78 -9.21 -19.23 22.90
N PHE A 79 -8.82 -20.24 23.68
CA PHE A 79 -9.53 -21.52 23.72
C PHE A 79 -10.94 -21.38 24.29
N LYS A 80 -11.15 -20.53 25.30
CA LYS A 80 -12.46 -20.26 25.89
C LYS A 80 -13.46 -19.72 24.85
N TYR A 81 -13.08 -18.70 24.09
CA TYR A 81 -13.99 -18.08 23.12
C TYR A 81 -14.21 -18.96 21.89
N THR A 82 -13.17 -19.60 21.37
CA THR A 82 -13.33 -20.50 20.23
C THR A 82 -14.19 -21.70 20.60
N GLN A 83 -13.98 -22.29 21.78
CA GLN A 83 -14.75 -23.43 22.25
C GLN A 83 -16.22 -23.05 22.49
N ALA A 84 -16.47 -21.86 23.07
CA ALA A 84 -17.83 -21.35 23.20
C ALA A 84 -18.53 -21.20 21.84
N CYS A 85 -17.83 -20.72 20.80
CA CYS A 85 -18.39 -20.62 19.45
C CYS A 85 -18.74 -22.00 18.89
N ILE A 86 -17.80 -22.96 18.99
CA ILE A 86 -18.00 -24.33 18.52
C ILE A 86 -19.18 -24.99 19.24
N ASP A 87 -19.22 -24.91 20.58
CA ASP A 87 -20.23 -25.59 21.39
C ASP A 87 -21.65 -25.05 21.14
N LEU A 88 -21.78 -23.73 20.95
CA LEU A 88 -23.07 -23.09 20.70
C LEU A 88 -23.58 -23.31 19.28
N TYR A 89 -22.68 -23.41 18.30
CA TYR A 89 -23.06 -23.21 16.89
C TYR A 89 -22.70 -24.36 15.93
N LYS A 90 -21.94 -25.39 16.36
CA LYS A 90 -21.51 -26.49 15.47
C LYS A 90 -22.65 -27.19 14.74
N ASP A 91 -23.80 -27.37 15.38
CA ASP A 91 -24.92 -28.11 14.78
C ASP A 91 -25.58 -27.31 13.65
N VAL A 92 -25.57 -25.98 13.76
CA VAL A 92 -26.03 -25.08 12.69
C VAL A 92 -25.00 -25.03 11.57
N ALA A 93 -23.71 -24.93 11.90
CA ALA A 93 -22.63 -24.99 10.92
C ALA A 93 -22.67 -26.29 10.09
N ASN A 94 -22.90 -27.44 10.74
CA ASN A 94 -23.03 -28.72 10.05
C ASN A 94 -24.20 -28.73 9.06
N LYS A 95 -25.34 -28.13 9.43
CA LYS A 95 -26.51 -28.00 8.53
C LYS A 95 -26.23 -27.06 7.36
N GLN A 96 -25.53 -25.95 7.61
CA GLN A 96 -25.14 -25.00 6.56
C GLN A 96 -24.12 -25.60 5.60
N GLN A 97 -23.12 -26.35 6.09
CA GLN A 97 -22.21 -27.08 5.20
C GLN A 97 -22.98 -28.08 4.32
N ALA A 98 -23.89 -28.87 4.91
CA ALA A 98 -24.63 -29.89 4.19
C ALA A 98 -25.63 -29.32 3.16
N SER A 99 -26.07 -28.07 3.30
CA SER A 99 -26.97 -27.43 2.35
C SER A 99 -26.27 -26.87 1.11
N LEU A 100 -24.94 -26.70 1.15
CA LEU A 100 -24.14 -26.17 0.06
C LEU A 100 -23.78 -27.28 -0.94
N LYS A 101 -23.96 -27.00 -2.23
CA LYS A 101 -23.53 -27.87 -3.34
C LYS A 101 -22.21 -27.45 -3.97
N ALA A 102 -21.83 -26.20 -3.76
CA ALA A 102 -20.62 -25.58 -4.26
C ALA A 102 -20.19 -24.47 -3.29
N LEU A 103 -18.96 -24.00 -3.43
CA LEU A 103 -18.44 -22.87 -2.66
C LEU A 103 -19.23 -21.59 -2.99
N PRO A 104 -19.75 -20.85 -1.99
CA PRO A 104 -20.39 -19.55 -2.20
C PRO A 104 -19.47 -18.57 -2.95
N ILE A 105 -19.99 -17.85 -3.95
CA ILE A 105 -19.14 -17.04 -4.87
C ILE A 105 -19.22 -15.53 -4.56
N ASN A 106 -20.36 -15.05 -4.07
CA ASN A 106 -20.56 -13.65 -3.73
C ASN A 106 -20.79 -13.44 -2.23
N LYS A 107 -20.58 -12.20 -1.78
CA LYS A 107 -20.69 -11.80 -0.37
C LYS A 107 -22.01 -12.21 0.27
N ASP A 108 -23.14 -11.98 -0.41
CA ASP A 108 -24.47 -12.29 0.13
C ASP A 108 -24.66 -13.80 0.36
N GLU A 109 -24.11 -14.65 -0.52
CA GLU A 109 -24.13 -16.09 -0.34
C GLU A 109 -23.22 -16.54 0.81
N ILE A 110 -22.06 -15.91 0.97
CA ILE A 110 -21.12 -16.20 2.06
C ILE A 110 -21.74 -15.83 3.41
N GLU A 111 -22.36 -14.65 3.50
CA GLU A 111 -22.99 -14.15 4.73
C GLU A 111 -24.23 -14.97 5.13
N LYS A 112 -24.94 -15.59 4.18
CA LYS A 112 -26.05 -16.52 4.49
C LYS A 112 -25.61 -17.76 5.28
N VAL A 113 -24.34 -18.15 5.17
CA VAL A 113 -23.75 -19.28 5.89
C VAL A 113 -22.71 -18.83 6.93
N ASN A 114 -22.88 -17.63 7.49
CA ASN A 114 -21.90 -17.04 8.40
C ASN A 114 -21.57 -17.91 9.64
N ILE A 115 -22.54 -18.70 10.13
CA ILE A 115 -22.30 -19.58 11.28
C ILE A 115 -21.33 -20.72 10.94
N LEU A 116 -21.43 -21.30 9.74
CA LEU A 116 -20.45 -22.25 9.20
C LEU A 116 -19.07 -21.60 9.16
N ASN A 117 -18.99 -20.39 8.63
CA ASN A 117 -17.74 -19.64 8.50
C ASN A 117 -17.11 -19.38 9.87
N ASP A 118 -17.90 -18.91 10.84
CA ASP A 118 -17.46 -18.62 12.20
C ASP A 118 -16.97 -19.89 12.91
N VAL A 119 -17.73 -21.00 12.87
CA VAL A 119 -17.33 -22.27 13.52
C VAL A 119 -16.04 -22.83 12.91
N ALA A 120 -15.90 -22.80 11.58
CA ALA A 120 -14.65 -23.22 10.94
C ALA A 120 -13.47 -22.33 11.34
N THR A 121 -13.71 -21.02 11.46
CA THR A 121 -12.71 -20.04 11.93
C THR A 121 -12.31 -20.29 13.38
N ALA A 122 -13.25 -20.67 14.27
CA ALA A 122 -12.93 -21.04 15.65
C ALA A 122 -12.00 -22.25 15.72
N TYR A 123 -12.25 -23.29 14.92
CA TYR A 123 -11.34 -24.42 14.80
C TYR A 123 -9.97 -24.00 14.26
N PHE A 124 -9.95 -23.12 13.26
CA PHE A 124 -8.70 -22.61 12.68
C PHE A 124 -7.85 -21.90 13.73
N ILE A 125 -8.45 -21.00 14.53
CA ILE A 125 -7.76 -20.28 15.61
C ILE A 125 -7.21 -21.25 16.68
N GLN A 126 -7.95 -22.30 17.05
CA GLN A 126 -7.45 -23.33 17.96
C GLN A 126 -6.24 -24.07 17.38
N ALA A 127 -6.29 -24.45 16.10
CA ALA A 127 -5.20 -25.12 15.42
C ALA A 127 -3.93 -24.25 15.34
N GLU A 128 -4.08 -22.98 14.97
CA GLU A 128 -2.99 -21.98 14.97
C GLU A 128 -2.43 -21.77 16.39
N SER A 129 -3.28 -21.74 17.42
CA SER A 129 -2.82 -21.65 18.82
C SER A 129 -1.99 -22.87 19.24
N TYR A 130 -2.36 -24.07 18.80
CA TYR A 130 -1.55 -25.26 19.01
C TYR A 130 -0.24 -25.24 18.20
N MET A 131 -0.25 -24.75 16.97
CA MET A 131 0.96 -24.56 16.16
C MET A 131 1.96 -23.63 16.85
N ARG A 132 1.50 -22.47 17.37
CA ARG A 132 2.34 -21.51 18.11
C ARG A 132 2.97 -22.13 19.37
N GLN A 133 2.28 -23.09 19.99
CA GLN A 133 2.80 -23.87 21.11
C GLN A 133 3.68 -25.05 20.70
N GLN A 134 3.99 -25.20 19.40
CA GLN A 134 4.70 -26.34 18.80
C GLN A 134 4.02 -27.70 19.03
N LYS A 135 2.71 -27.71 19.32
CA LYS A 135 1.89 -28.91 19.51
C LYS A 135 1.32 -29.38 18.17
N PHE A 136 2.19 -29.68 17.22
CA PHE A 136 1.84 -29.94 15.82
C PHE A 136 0.85 -31.11 15.63
N GLY A 137 0.91 -32.14 16.48
CA GLY A 137 -0.04 -33.25 16.42
C GLY A 137 -1.49 -32.79 16.60
N GLN A 138 -1.74 -31.99 17.65
CA GLN A 138 -3.08 -31.45 17.96
C GLN A 138 -3.53 -30.45 16.89
N ALA A 139 -2.62 -29.61 16.41
CA ALA A 139 -2.92 -28.68 15.33
C ALA A 139 -3.37 -29.41 14.05
N LYS A 140 -2.64 -30.45 13.62
CA LYS A 140 -2.98 -31.26 12.44
C LYS A 140 -4.34 -31.92 12.57
N GLU A 141 -4.69 -32.44 13.73
CA GLU A 141 -6.01 -33.04 13.98
C GLU A 141 -7.14 -32.03 13.76
N ILE A 142 -6.98 -30.80 14.27
CA ILE A 142 -8.00 -29.75 14.11
C ILE A 142 -8.06 -29.24 12.66
N PHE A 143 -6.93 -29.03 11.99
CA PHE A 143 -6.95 -28.65 10.58
C PHE A 143 -7.66 -29.70 9.71
N LYS A 144 -7.47 -31.00 10.00
CA LYS A 144 -8.21 -32.07 9.31
C LYS A 144 -9.71 -31.96 9.51
N VAL A 145 -10.19 -31.57 10.71
CA VAL A 145 -11.63 -31.30 10.92
C VAL A 145 -12.15 -30.24 9.96
N ILE A 146 -11.40 -29.16 9.74
CA ILE A 146 -11.79 -28.10 8.81
C ILE A 146 -11.83 -28.63 7.38
N ILE A 147 -10.78 -29.34 6.97
CA ILE A 147 -10.64 -29.88 5.60
C ILE A 147 -11.74 -30.90 5.28
N ASP A 148 -12.05 -31.79 6.23
CA ASP A 148 -12.96 -32.90 6.00
C ASP A 148 -14.43 -32.49 6.21
N LYS A 149 -14.72 -31.58 7.14
CA LYS A 149 -16.10 -31.25 7.55
C LYS A 149 -16.56 -29.85 7.19
N TYR A 150 -15.67 -28.89 7.00
CA TYR A 150 -16.03 -27.48 6.78
C TYR A 150 -15.40 -26.90 5.51
N TYR A 151 -15.32 -27.72 4.45
CA TYR A 151 -14.60 -27.39 3.22
C TYR A 151 -15.21 -26.26 2.38
N TYR A 152 -16.44 -25.82 2.67
CA TYR A 152 -17.04 -24.64 2.01
C TYR A 152 -16.98 -23.37 2.87
N ALA A 153 -16.42 -23.45 4.07
CA ALA A 153 -16.31 -22.29 4.95
C ALA A 153 -15.34 -21.25 4.39
N GLN A 154 -15.74 -19.98 4.50
CA GLN A 154 -14.98 -18.82 4.06
C GLN A 154 -14.91 -17.80 5.18
N ALA A 155 -13.70 -17.48 5.65
CA ALA A 155 -13.49 -16.49 6.69
C ALA A 155 -13.22 -15.12 6.06
N TRP A 156 -13.76 -14.07 6.68
CA TRP A 156 -13.52 -12.71 6.27
C TRP A 156 -12.13 -12.26 6.68
N ASP A 157 -11.37 -11.72 5.72
CA ASP A 157 -10.12 -11.04 5.95
C ASP A 157 -10.36 -9.55 6.21
N GLN A 158 -9.65 -9.01 7.18
CA GLN A 158 -9.65 -7.58 7.53
C GLN A 158 -9.23 -6.66 6.37
N PHE A 159 -8.53 -7.19 5.38
CA PHE A 159 -8.11 -6.48 4.18
C PHE A 159 -9.12 -6.54 3.01
N GLY A 160 -10.31 -7.10 3.25
CA GLY A 160 -11.47 -6.93 2.36
C GLY A 160 -11.78 -8.08 1.42
N TRP A 161 -11.18 -9.25 1.61
CA TRP A 161 -11.48 -10.47 0.86
C TRP A 161 -11.95 -11.60 1.78
N TYR A 162 -12.52 -12.65 1.20
CA TYR A 162 -12.76 -13.91 1.91
C TYR A 162 -11.69 -14.93 1.54
N TRP A 163 -11.24 -15.72 2.50
CA TRP A 163 -10.36 -16.86 2.26
C TRP A 163 -11.03 -18.18 2.64
N GLN A 164 -10.76 -19.22 1.87
CA GLN A 164 -11.31 -20.55 2.13
C GLN A 164 -10.55 -21.21 3.27
N VAL A 165 -11.24 -21.48 4.38
CA VAL A 165 -10.61 -21.93 5.64
C VAL A 165 -9.90 -23.27 5.46
N ALA A 166 -10.49 -24.17 4.68
CA ALA A 166 -9.91 -25.47 4.38
C ALA A 166 -8.64 -25.40 3.52
N GLU A 167 -8.54 -24.45 2.58
CA GLU A 167 -7.34 -24.29 1.75
C GLU A 167 -6.16 -23.77 2.59
N ILE A 168 -6.41 -22.82 3.49
CA ILE A 168 -5.37 -22.36 4.43
C ILE A 168 -4.99 -23.48 5.40
N ALA A 169 -5.96 -24.25 5.91
CA ALA A 169 -5.69 -25.42 6.76
C ALA A 169 -4.78 -26.46 6.07
N LYS A 170 -5.01 -26.76 4.78
CA LYS A 170 -4.13 -27.65 3.99
C LYS A 170 -2.72 -27.09 3.91
N LYS A 171 -2.58 -25.77 3.66
CA LYS A 171 -1.28 -25.09 3.61
C LYS A 171 -0.57 -25.13 4.97
N SER A 172 -1.28 -24.92 6.07
CA SER A 172 -0.72 -25.03 7.43
C SER A 172 -0.23 -26.45 7.74
N ILE A 173 -0.96 -27.49 7.31
CA ILE A 173 -0.47 -28.89 7.42
C ILE A 173 0.81 -29.08 6.61
N LYS A 174 0.84 -28.65 5.34
CA LYS A 174 2.03 -28.74 4.48
C LYS A 174 3.21 -28.01 5.14
N LYS A 175 3.02 -26.77 5.62
CA LYS A 175 4.02 -25.99 6.36
C LYS A 175 4.62 -26.78 7.53
N MET A 176 3.78 -27.43 8.33
CA MET A 176 4.25 -28.26 9.46
C MET A 176 5.03 -29.51 9.03
N GLU A 177 4.87 -29.98 7.79
CA GLU A 177 5.53 -31.17 7.26
C GLU A 177 6.83 -30.85 6.53
N THR A 178 6.85 -29.76 5.78
CA THR A 178 7.95 -29.38 4.89
C THR A 178 8.84 -28.28 5.47
N GLY A 179 8.37 -27.55 6.48
CA GLY A 179 9.04 -26.35 6.98
C GLY A 179 8.95 -25.14 6.04
N SER A 180 8.27 -25.27 4.89
CA SER A 180 8.08 -24.19 3.91
C SER A 180 6.75 -24.30 3.17
N ILE A 181 6.09 -23.17 2.90
CA ILE A 181 4.96 -23.11 1.98
C ILE A 181 5.56 -22.83 0.60
N GLU A 182 6.07 -23.85 -0.10
CA GLU A 182 6.25 -23.70 -1.55
C GLU A 182 4.87 -23.46 -2.17
N LEU A 183 4.64 -22.20 -2.53
CA LEU A 183 3.52 -21.79 -3.37
C LEU A 183 3.79 -22.34 -4.77
N GLU A 184 2.82 -23.07 -5.32
CA GLU A 184 2.89 -23.50 -6.71
C GLU A 184 3.05 -22.25 -7.58
N GLU A 185 4.22 -22.12 -8.22
CA GLU A 185 4.44 -21.10 -9.21
C GLU A 185 3.38 -21.25 -10.30
N LYS A 186 2.56 -20.22 -10.48
CA LYS A 186 1.59 -20.22 -11.56
C LYS A 186 2.37 -20.35 -12.87
N LYS A 187 2.22 -21.49 -13.54
CA LYS A 187 2.91 -21.80 -14.78
C LYS A 187 2.47 -20.77 -15.82
N LYS A 188 3.41 -20.04 -16.42
CA LYS A 188 3.08 -19.05 -17.46
C LYS A 188 2.48 -19.79 -18.66
N GLU A 189 1.23 -19.46 -19.00
CA GLU A 189 0.47 -20.13 -20.06
C GLU A 189 0.76 -19.56 -21.46
N VAL A 190 1.58 -18.51 -21.56
CA VAL A 190 1.91 -17.80 -22.81
C VAL A 190 3.31 -18.13 -23.33
N SER A 191 3.55 -17.89 -24.62
CA SER A 191 4.86 -18.07 -25.27
C SER A 191 6.00 -17.41 -24.48
N GLN A 192 7.11 -18.13 -24.36
CA GLN A 192 8.35 -17.68 -23.69
C GLN A 192 9.52 -17.48 -24.68
N LEU A 193 9.25 -17.45 -25.99
CA LEU A 193 10.28 -17.13 -26.98
C LEU A 193 10.78 -15.71 -26.75
N VAL A 194 12.08 -15.47 -26.84
CA VAL A 194 12.64 -14.12 -26.75
C VAL A 194 12.64 -13.52 -28.15
N THR A 195 11.72 -12.59 -28.42
CA THR A 195 11.57 -11.95 -29.74
C THR A 195 11.56 -10.42 -29.62
N LYS A 196 11.75 -9.74 -30.75
CA LYS A 196 11.50 -8.31 -30.90
C LYS A 196 10.46 -8.10 -31.97
N VAL A 197 9.68 -7.04 -31.83
CA VAL A 197 8.69 -6.62 -32.82
C VAL A 197 9.41 -6.16 -34.08
N VAL A 198 9.00 -6.69 -35.22
CA VAL A 198 9.37 -6.21 -36.55
C VAL A 198 8.10 -5.71 -37.20
N LEU A 199 8.04 -4.41 -37.51
CA LEU A 199 6.83 -3.81 -38.07
C LEU A 199 6.69 -4.18 -39.55
N TYR A 200 5.55 -4.73 -39.93
CA TYR A 200 5.10 -4.93 -41.31
C TYR A 200 4.76 -3.59 -41.97
N GLU A 201 4.10 -2.68 -41.24
CA GLU A 201 3.79 -1.31 -41.69
C GLU A 201 4.25 -0.27 -40.66
N PRO A 202 5.52 0.18 -40.70
CA PRO A 202 6.10 1.03 -39.65
C PRO A 202 5.56 2.47 -39.56
N GLY A 203 4.63 2.87 -40.44
CA GLY A 203 4.16 4.24 -40.59
C GLY A 203 5.15 5.12 -41.36
N LYS A 204 4.64 6.14 -42.08
CA LYS A 204 5.46 7.00 -42.96
C LYS A 204 5.81 8.38 -42.38
N GLU A 205 5.33 8.72 -41.19
CA GLU A 205 5.43 10.09 -40.68
C GLU A 205 5.76 10.13 -39.18
N PHE A 206 6.76 10.90 -38.78
CA PHE A 206 7.05 11.17 -37.37
C PHE A 206 7.55 12.62 -37.15
N PRO A 207 6.94 13.37 -36.22
CA PRO A 207 5.64 13.12 -35.59
C PRO A 207 4.53 13.16 -36.64
N VAL A 208 3.39 12.54 -36.35
CA VAL A 208 2.20 12.60 -37.23
C VAL A 208 1.54 13.97 -37.11
N ASP A 209 1.41 14.67 -38.23
CA ASP A 209 0.66 15.92 -38.36
C ASP A 209 -0.83 15.61 -38.52
N TYR A 210 -1.55 15.56 -37.40
CA TYR A 210 -2.99 15.30 -37.40
C TYR A 210 -3.81 16.39 -38.10
N GLU A 211 -3.32 17.63 -38.24
CA GLU A 211 -4.07 18.67 -38.96
C GLU A 211 -4.13 18.41 -40.46
N LYS A 212 -3.15 17.66 -41.00
CA LYS A 212 -3.14 17.22 -42.40
C LYS A 212 -4.26 16.21 -42.71
N TYR A 213 -4.63 15.37 -41.76
CA TYR A 213 -5.54 14.24 -41.98
C TYR A 213 -6.93 14.43 -41.35
N GLY A 214 -7.16 15.53 -40.64
CA GLY A 214 -8.40 15.77 -39.91
C GLY A 214 -8.51 17.17 -39.34
N GLU A 215 -9.32 17.33 -38.30
CA GLU A 215 -9.58 18.63 -37.68
C GLU A 215 -9.85 18.47 -36.19
N PHE A 216 -9.11 19.22 -35.37
CA PHE A 216 -9.39 19.36 -33.94
C PHE A 216 -10.55 20.33 -33.71
N LYS A 217 -11.57 19.91 -32.96
CA LYS A 217 -12.73 20.74 -32.61
C LYS A 217 -12.81 20.92 -31.10
N ASN A 218 -13.13 22.16 -30.69
CA ASN A 218 -13.35 22.54 -29.29
C ASN A 218 -12.18 22.18 -28.34
N VAL A 219 -10.94 22.40 -28.79
CA VAL A 219 -9.72 22.22 -27.99
C VAL A 219 -9.82 23.00 -26.68
N GLY A 220 -9.40 22.36 -25.58
CA GLY A 220 -9.46 22.93 -24.24
C GLY A 220 -10.85 22.94 -23.61
N SER A 221 -11.78 22.09 -24.09
CA SER A 221 -13.14 22.02 -23.55
C SER A 221 -13.63 20.58 -23.36
N LYS A 222 -14.75 20.43 -22.63
CA LYS A 222 -15.46 19.16 -22.47
C LYS A 222 -16.04 18.55 -23.76
N ASN A 223 -16.14 19.37 -24.81
CA ASN A 223 -16.70 18.97 -26.11
C ASN A 223 -15.59 18.69 -27.13
N TYR A 224 -14.35 18.53 -26.68
CA TYR A 224 -13.21 18.23 -27.52
C TYR A 224 -13.47 16.98 -28.37
N LYS A 225 -13.11 17.05 -29.65
CA LYS A 225 -13.04 15.88 -30.52
C LYS A 225 -12.08 16.13 -31.67
N TYR A 226 -11.42 15.07 -32.13
CA TYR A 226 -10.71 15.07 -33.41
C TYR A 226 -11.57 14.36 -34.47
N VAL A 227 -11.80 15.04 -35.60
CA VAL A 227 -12.59 14.53 -36.72
C VAL A 227 -11.64 14.12 -37.84
N VAL A 228 -11.54 12.82 -38.11
CA VAL A 228 -10.74 12.28 -39.22
C VAL A 228 -11.41 12.66 -40.56
N LYS A 229 -10.64 13.26 -41.48
CA LYS A 229 -11.08 13.60 -42.84
C LYS A 229 -10.44 12.71 -43.90
N ASP A 230 -9.22 12.25 -43.65
CA ASP A 230 -8.48 11.30 -44.49
C ASP A 230 -8.00 10.11 -43.63
N GLN A 231 -8.84 9.07 -43.57
CA GLN A 231 -8.56 7.89 -42.75
C GLN A 231 -7.44 7.02 -43.34
N GLU A 232 -7.36 6.92 -44.67
CA GLU A 232 -6.34 6.12 -45.35
C GLU A 232 -4.96 6.76 -45.17
N GLY A 233 -4.85 8.06 -45.42
CA GLY A 233 -3.61 8.81 -45.19
C GLY A 233 -3.17 8.77 -43.73
N LEU A 234 -4.10 8.96 -42.78
CA LEU A 234 -3.78 8.84 -41.36
C LEU A 234 -3.31 7.42 -40.99
N SER A 235 -3.94 6.37 -41.53
CA SER A 235 -3.54 4.97 -41.29
C SER A 235 -2.10 4.71 -41.76
N ILE A 236 -1.74 5.23 -42.94
CA ILE A 236 -0.38 5.14 -43.50
C ILE A 236 0.63 5.96 -42.68
N ALA A 237 0.22 7.12 -42.16
CA ALA A 237 1.08 7.99 -41.35
C ALA A 237 1.42 7.35 -40.00
N VAL A 238 0.41 6.81 -39.29
CA VAL A 238 0.60 6.23 -37.94
C VAL A 238 1.27 4.85 -37.98
N GLY A 239 0.98 4.01 -38.97
CA GLY A 239 1.47 2.64 -39.05
C GLY A 239 0.63 1.62 -38.27
N GLU A 240 0.96 0.34 -38.40
CA GLU A 240 0.13 -0.75 -37.86
C GLU A 240 0.01 -0.75 -36.33
N GLY A 241 -1.12 -1.26 -35.85
CA GLY A 241 -1.43 -1.36 -34.41
C GLY A 241 -1.86 -0.04 -33.78
N ILE A 242 -1.81 1.07 -34.53
CA ILE A 242 -2.16 2.41 -34.06
C ILE A 242 -3.44 2.86 -34.76
N TYR A 243 -4.44 3.32 -34.00
CA TYR A 243 -5.68 3.82 -34.58
C TYR A 243 -5.40 5.02 -35.51
N PRO A 244 -5.99 5.06 -36.73
CA PRO A 244 -7.03 4.16 -37.26
C PRO A 244 -6.56 2.87 -37.95
N ASN A 245 -5.25 2.63 -38.08
CA ASN A 245 -4.69 1.40 -38.66
C ASN A 245 -4.66 0.20 -37.69
N THR A 246 -5.83 -0.19 -37.18
CA THR A 246 -5.96 -1.36 -36.28
C THR A 246 -6.17 -2.68 -37.02
N SER A 247 -6.35 -2.63 -38.35
CA SER A 247 -6.76 -3.78 -39.15
C SER A 247 -5.58 -4.46 -39.84
N SER A 248 -4.53 -3.70 -40.18
CA SER A 248 -3.45 -4.21 -41.03
C SER A 248 -2.61 -5.29 -40.39
N ILE A 249 -2.60 -5.32 -39.05
CA ILE A 249 -1.99 -6.39 -38.26
C ILE A 249 -2.51 -7.78 -38.64
N ARG A 250 -3.75 -7.91 -39.15
CA ARG A 250 -4.31 -9.20 -39.59
C ARG A 250 -3.75 -9.67 -40.94
N TRP A 251 -3.16 -8.77 -41.69
CA TRP A 251 -2.51 -9.03 -42.98
C TRP A 251 -1.02 -9.34 -42.83
N ASP A 252 -0.43 -8.99 -41.68
CA ASP A 252 0.93 -9.40 -41.31
C ASP A 252 1.09 -10.93 -41.42
N PRO A 253 2.03 -11.43 -42.25
CA PRO A 253 2.36 -12.85 -42.31
C PRO A 253 2.70 -13.47 -40.95
N GLU A 254 3.33 -12.71 -40.05
CA GLU A 254 3.69 -13.18 -38.70
C GLU A 254 2.45 -13.34 -37.82
N PHE A 255 1.39 -12.54 -38.01
CA PHE A 255 0.11 -12.78 -37.34
C PHE A 255 -0.45 -14.17 -37.64
N LYS A 256 -0.39 -14.58 -38.92
CA LYS A 256 -0.85 -15.92 -39.33
C LYS A 256 0.07 -17.02 -38.80
N ARG A 257 1.39 -16.79 -38.78
CA ARG A 257 2.37 -17.73 -38.25
C ARG A 257 2.20 -17.91 -36.73
N ALA A 258 2.12 -16.82 -35.97
CA ALA A 258 1.93 -16.85 -34.53
C ALA A 258 0.63 -17.57 -34.12
N ASN A 259 -0.46 -17.41 -34.88
CA ASN A 259 -1.69 -18.20 -34.68
C ASN A 259 -1.47 -19.69 -34.94
N LYS A 260 -0.82 -20.06 -36.05
CA LYS A 260 -0.53 -21.46 -36.39
C LYS A 260 0.35 -22.12 -35.34
N ASP A 261 1.32 -21.38 -34.81
CA ASP A 261 2.27 -21.83 -33.80
C ASP A 261 1.70 -21.71 -32.37
N LYS A 262 0.44 -21.29 -32.23
CA LYS A 262 -0.27 -21.11 -30.95
C LYS A 262 0.40 -20.12 -29.99
N ARG A 263 1.28 -19.25 -30.50
CA ARG A 263 1.98 -18.22 -29.71
C ARG A 263 1.03 -17.16 -29.14
N LEU A 264 -0.19 -17.04 -29.69
CA LEU A 264 -1.22 -16.10 -29.25
C LEU A 264 -2.26 -16.70 -28.28
N GLU A 265 -2.13 -17.98 -27.88
CA GLU A 265 -2.99 -18.60 -26.85
C GLU A 265 -2.62 -18.10 -25.43
N GLY A 266 -3.57 -18.16 -24.49
CA GLY A 266 -3.39 -17.71 -23.09
C GLY A 266 -4.07 -16.38 -22.75
N ASN A 267 -3.91 -15.97 -21.49
CA ASN A 267 -4.50 -14.74 -20.95
C ASN A 267 -3.82 -13.51 -21.55
N LEU A 268 -4.60 -12.52 -22.00
CA LEU A 268 -4.10 -11.28 -22.60
C LEU A 268 -3.11 -10.54 -21.68
N TRP A 269 -3.37 -10.50 -20.38
CA TRP A 269 -2.56 -9.75 -19.41
C TRP A 269 -1.17 -10.37 -19.21
N ASP A 270 -1.04 -11.68 -19.37
CA ASP A 270 0.26 -12.36 -19.27
C ASP A 270 1.20 -11.94 -20.42
N PHE A 271 0.68 -11.47 -21.55
CA PHE A 271 1.50 -10.98 -22.67
C PHE A 271 2.21 -9.64 -22.36
N VAL A 272 1.75 -8.86 -21.38
CA VAL A 272 2.40 -7.58 -20.99
C VAL A 272 3.84 -7.82 -20.53
N HIS A 273 4.09 -8.97 -19.89
CA HIS A 273 5.37 -9.35 -19.30
C HIS A 273 6.03 -10.52 -20.03
N SER A 274 5.47 -10.95 -21.17
CA SER A 274 6.06 -12.01 -21.99
C SER A 274 7.36 -11.53 -22.64
N PRO A 275 8.40 -12.39 -22.71
CA PRO A 275 9.58 -12.11 -23.52
C PRO A 275 9.32 -12.20 -25.04
N ASP A 276 8.17 -12.76 -25.45
CA ASP A 276 7.78 -12.88 -26.86
C ASP A 276 7.09 -11.59 -27.30
N LEU A 277 7.88 -10.53 -27.48
CA LEU A 277 7.37 -9.18 -27.77
C LEU A 277 6.61 -9.11 -29.11
N GLU A 278 7.00 -9.91 -30.11
CA GLU A 278 6.25 -10.03 -31.37
C GLU A 278 4.85 -10.60 -31.13
N ALA A 279 4.73 -11.72 -30.43
CA ALA A 279 3.43 -12.31 -30.11
C ALA A 279 2.60 -11.38 -29.21
N ALA A 280 3.24 -10.72 -28.24
CA ALA A 280 2.60 -9.74 -27.37
C ALA A 280 2.04 -8.56 -28.16
N PHE A 281 2.81 -8.01 -29.10
CA PHE A 281 2.37 -6.91 -29.96
C PHE A 281 1.17 -7.33 -30.80
N LEU A 282 1.26 -8.46 -31.50
CA LEU A 282 0.17 -9.00 -32.33
C LEU A 282 -1.10 -9.24 -31.50
N LYS A 283 -0.95 -9.79 -30.29
CA LYS A 283 -2.06 -10.06 -29.36
C LYS A 283 -2.72 -8.77 -28.87
N TRP A 284 -1.93 -7.82 -28.39
CA TRP A 284 -2.45 -6.55 -27.86
C TRP A 284 -3.03 -5.67 -28.95
N ALA A 285 -2.34 -5.49 -30.09
CA ALA A 285 -2.84 -4.68 -31.20
C ALA A 285 -4.18 -5.19 -31.76
N SER A 286 -4.45 -6.49 -31.65
CA SER A 286 -5.70 -7.12 -32.11
C SER A 286 -6.74 -7.38 -30.99
N ALA A 287 -6.45 -7.00 -29.74
CA ALA A 287 -7.31 -7.26 -28.59
C ALA A 287 -8.65 -6.51 -28.64
N SER A 288 -9.65 -7.06 -27.94
CA SER A 288 -10.98 -6.46 -27.76
C SER A 288 -11.07 -5.49 -26.59
N GLU A 289 -9.95 -5.16 -25.94
CA GLU A 289 -9.89 -4.15 -24.87
C GLU A 289 -10.30 -2.75 -25.37
N PRO A 290 -10.76 -1.85 -24.47
CA PRO A 290 -11.05 -0.48 -24.81
C PRO A 290 -9.89 0.17 -25.59
N PRO A 291 -10.14 0.91 -26.69
CA PRO A 291 -9.08 1.37 -27.59
C PRO A 291 -7.91 2.11 -26.93
N GLY A 292 -8.18 2.97 -25.94
CA GLY A 292 -7.14 3.67 -25.19
C GLY A 292 -6.24 2.72 -24.38
N VAL A 293 -6.84 1.78 -23.66
CA VAL A 293 -6.12 0.76 -22.87
C VAL A 293 -5.29 -0.12 -23.81
N ARG A 294 -5.88 -0.57 -24.92
CA ARG A 294 -5.20 -1.37 -25.93
C ARG A 294 -3.98 -0.67 -26.50
N LEU A 295 -4.11 0.60 -26.89
CA LEU A 295 -3.00 1.41 -27.41
C LEU A 295 -1.91 1.62 -26.36
N PHE A 296 -2.27 1.78 -25.09
CA PHE A 296 -1.29 2.01 -24.02
C PHE A 296 -0.38 0.79 -23.82
N TYR A 297 -0.96 -0.41 -23.72
CA TYR A 297 -0.18 -1.64 -23.58
C TYR A 297 0.53 -2.06 -24.87
N THR A 298 -0.03 -1.76 -26.05
CA THR A 298 0.68 -1.86 -27.33
C THR A 298 1.94 -0.96 -27.31
N GLY A 299 1.79 0.28 -26.84
CA GLY A 299 2.90 1.22 -26.62
C GLY A 299 3.99 0.63 -25.72
N ILE A 300 3.62 0.06 -24.56
CA ILE A 300 4.58 -0.56 -23.63
C ILE A 300 5.40 -1.67 -24.32
N ILE A 301 4.76 -2.51 -25.14
CA ILE A 301 5.45 -3.60 -25.84
C ILE A 301 6.41 -3.05 -26.89
N LEU A 302 6.01 -2.01 -27.61
CA LEU A 302 6.87 -1.32 -28.58
C LEU A 302 8.07 -0.66 -27.91
N GLU A 303 7.89 -0.06 -26.73
CA GLU A 303 8.99 0.47 -25.92
C GLU A 303 9.99 -0.62 -25.54
N LYS A 304 9.50 -1.74 -24.98
CA LYS A 304 10.33 -2.91 -24.63
C LYS A 304 11.07 -3.47 -25.85
N SER A 305 10.49 -3.33 -27.04
CA SER A 305 11.12 -3.74 -28.31
C SER A 305 12.09 -2.72 -28.88
N GLY A 306 12.21 -1.51 -28.29
CA GLY A 306 13.07 -0.42 -28.76
C GLY A 306 12.48 0.45 -29.87
N LEU A 307 11.19 0.30 -30.19
CA LEU A 307 10.49 1.04 -31.25
C LEU A 307 9.90 2.34 -30.71
N ILE A 308 10.77 3.23 -30.20
CA ILE A 308 10.37 4.40 -29.40
C ILE A 308 9.48 5.38 -30.16
N GLU A 309 9.78 5.70 -31.42
CA GLU A 309 8.96 6.60 -32.23
C GLU A 309 7.53 6.04 -32.43
N HIS A 310 7.42 4.73 -32.68
CA HIS A 310 6.13 4.06 -32.84
C HIS A 310 5.35 4.03 -31.52
N ALA A 311 6.03 3.79 -30.40
CA ALA A 311 5.42 3.89 -29.07
C ALA A 311 4.90 5.31 -28.78
N ILE A 312 5.66 6.36 -29.11
CA ILE A 312 5.21 7.75 -28.98
C ILE A 312 3.95 8.00 -29.82
N ARG A 313 3.88 7.48 -31.06
CA ARG A 313 2.66 7.56 -31.87
C ARG A 313 1.48 6.84 -31.20
N CYS A 314 1.69 5.67 -30.58
CA CYS A 314 0.63 4.97 -29.81
C CYS A 314 0.08 5.86 -28.70
N TYR A 315 0.96 6.40 -27.85
CA TYR A 315 0.53 7.25 -26.74
C TYR A 315 -0.13 8.54 -27.23
N TYR A 316 0.40 9.17 -28.27
CA TYR A 316 -0.17 10.40 -28.79
C TYR A 316 -1.53 10.16 -29.46
N ALA A 317 -1.74 9.00 -30.11
CA ALA A 317 -3.05 8.59 -30.61
C ALA A 317 -4.09 8.45 -29.49
N ILE A 318 -3.69 8.01 -28.28
CA ILE A 318 -4.60 8.00 -27.10
C ILE A 318 -5.01 9.43 -26.75
N VAL A 319 -4.05 10.35 -26.69
CA VAL A 319 -4.31 11.76 -26.36
C VAL A 319 -5.25 12.42 -27.38
N VAL A 320 -5.08 12.12 -28.67
CA VAL A 320 -5.90 12.69 -29.74
C VAL A 320 -7.30 12.09 -29.80
N HIS A 321 -7.42 10.76 -29.76
CA HIS A 321 -8.67 10.06 -30.07
C HIS A 321 -9.44 9.58 -28.84
N TYR A 322 -8.75 9.29 -27.74
CA TYR A 322 -9.32 8.64 -26.55
C TYR A 322 -8.87 9.31 -25.25
N PRO A 323 -8.92 10.65 -25.12
CA PRO A 323 -8.36 11.36 -23.97
C PRO A 323 -9.04 11.00 -22.65
N GLY A 324 -10.33 10.66 -22.68
CA GLY A 324 -11.12 10.22 -21.53
C GLY A 324 -11.11 8.72 -21.28
N ALA A 325 -10.25 7.95 -21.97
CA ALA A 325 -10.12 6.53 -21.69
C ALA A 325 -9.59 6.31 -20.27
N TYR A 326 -10.17 5.33 -19.57
CA TYR A 326 -9.79 4.95 -18.23
C TYR A 326 -9.68 3.43 -18.12
N GLY A 327 -8.91 2.97 -17.13
CA GLY A 327 -8.91 1.60 -16.62
C GLY A 327 -9.09 1.59 -15.11
N TRP A 328 -8.94 0.42 -14.50
CA TRP A 328 -9.07 0.25 -13.04
C TRP A 328 -7.78 -0.31 -12.47
N THR A 329 -7.31 0.28 -11.37
CA THR A 329 -6.21 -0.29 -10.58
C THR A 329 -6.66 -1.51 -9.78
N TYR A 330 -5.70 -2.22 -9.18
CA TYR A 330 -5.99 -3.29 -8.23
C TYR A 330 -6.90 -2.83 -7.08
N PHE A 331 -6.67 -1.63 -6.56
CA PHE A 331 -7.44 -1.03 -5.46
C PHE A 331 -8.79 -0.41 -5.90
N LYS A 332 -9.23 -0.66 -7.14
CA LYS A 332 -10.47 -0.15 -7.72
C LYS A 332 -10.54 1.37 -7.76
N THR A 333 -9.40 2.02 -7.99
CA THR A 333 -9.35 3.45 -8.30
C THR A 333 -9.24 3.66 -9.82
N PRO A 334 -9.84 4.72 -10.37
CA PRO A 334 -9.71 5.03 -11.79
C PRO A 334 -8.27 5.33 -12.19
N TRP A 335 -7.83 4.76 -13.30
CA TRP A 335 -6.57 5.07 -13.95
C TRP A 335 -6.83 5.74 -15.31
N TYR A 336 -6.58 7.04 -15.42
CA TYR A 336 -6.84 7.81 -16.64
C TYR A 336 -5.72 7.62 -17.66
N VAL A 337 -6.01 6.87 -18.72
CA VAL A 337 -5.03 6.42 -19.71
C VAL A 337 -4.47 7.59 -20.51
N GLY A 338 -5.28 8.63 -20.80
CA GLY A 338 -4.83 9.82 -21.51
C GLY A 338 -3.73 10.59 -20.73
N GLN A 339 -3.91 10.77 -19.43
CA GLN A 339 -2.91 11.40 -18.56
C GLN A 339 -1.64 10.55 -18.45
N ALA A 340 -1.79 9.24 -18.33
CA ALA A 340 -0.66 8.30 -18.35
C ALA A 340 0.10 8.35 -19.68
N ALA A 341 -0.61 8.44 -20.81
CA ALA A 341 -0.02 8.53 -22.15
C ALA A 341 0.81 9.81 -22.32
N ILE A 342 0.31 10.97 -21.87
CA ILE A 342 1.10 12.22 -21.86
C ILE A 342 2.38 12.04 -21.02
N SER A 343 2.25 11.43 -19.84
CA SER A 343 3.40 11.18 -18.95
C SER A 343 4.45 10.26 -19.60
N LYS A 344 4.00 9.20 -20.29
CA LYS A 344 4.88 8.30 -21.06
C LYS A 344 5.57 9.00 -22.22
N ILE A 345 4.88 9.89 -22.96
CA ILE A 345 5.52 10.68 -24.04
C ILE A 345 6.63 11.55 -23.47
N HIS A 346 6.38 12.27 -22.36
CA HIS A 346 7.41 13.09 -21.72
C HIS A 346 8.60 12.25 -21.24
N TYR A 347 8.34 11.11 -20.60
CA TYR A 347 9.37 10.16 -20.17
C TYR A 347 10.23 9.68 -21.35
N LEU A 348 9.60 9.22 -22.44
CA LEU A 348 10.31 8.70 -23.61
C LEU A 348 11.14 9.79 -24.31
N LEU A 349 10.60 10.99 -24.51
CA LEU A 349 11.33 12.08 -25.17
C LEU A 349 12.52 12.55 -24.33
N ARG A 350 12.37 12.59 -23.00
CA ARG A 350 13.46 12.94 -22.08
C ARG A 350 14.59 11.91 -22.11
N ASN A 351 14.24 10.62 -22.11
CA ASN A 351 15.22 9.53 -22.12
C ASN A 351 15.77 9.24 -23.52
N ASN A 352 15.23 9.87 -24.56
CA ASN A 352 15.67 9.74 -25.95
C ASN A 352 15.83 11.12 -26.60
N PRO A 353 16.74 11.99 -26.09
CA PRO A 353 16.90 13.37 -26.57
C PRO A 353 17.30 13.45 -28.04
N GLN A 354 17.88 12.37 -28.61
CA GLN A 354 18.20 12.25 -30.04
C GLN A 354 16.97 12.36 -30.95
N ILE A 355 15.76 12.07 -30.44
CA ILE A 355 14.50 12.24 -31.17
C ILE A 355 14.28 13.71 -31.55
N GLY A 356 14.72 14.65 -30.69
CA GLY A 356 14.72 16.09 -31.02
C GLY A 356 13.35 16.76 -30.98
N TYR A 357 12.36 16.17 -30.29
CA TYR A 357 11.02 16.72 -30.10
C TYR A 357 10.67 16.87 -28.62
N LYS A 358 9.73 17.77 -28.34
CA LYS A 358 9.05 17.95 -27.05
C LYS A 358 7.54 18.00 -27.27
N LEU A 359 6.76 17.48 -26.31
CA LEU A 359 5.32 17.66 -26.30
C LEU A 359 4.99 18.99 -25.63
N VAL A 360 4.29 19.88 -26.32
CA VAL A 360 3.89 21.20 -25.81
C VAL A 360 2.37 21.32 -25.72
N ASP A 361 1.89 22.06 -24.73
CA ASP A 361 0.49 22.42 -24.49
C ASP A 361 -0.48 21.24 -24.22
N ALA A 362 0.02 20.01 -24.17
CA ALA A 362 -0.82 18.82 -23.93
C ALA A 362 -1.30 18.78 -22.48
N ASP A 363 -2.62 18.68 -22.32
CA ASP A 363 -3.26 18.60 -21.02
C ASP A 363 -4.61 17.89 -21.09
N ILE A 364 -4.86 17.02 -20.11
CA ILE A 364 -6.14 16.33 -19.93
C ILE A 364 -6.54 16.51 -18.47
N LYS A 365 -7.52 17.39 -18.24
CA LYS A 365 -8.07 17.65 -16.92
C LYS A 365 -9.35 16.85 -16.73
N ILE A 366 -9.42 16.09 -15.63
CA ILE A 366 -10.60 15.34 -15.23
C ILE A 366 -11.23 16.05 -14.04
N ILE A 367 -12.32 16.77 -14.29
CA ILE A 367 -13.12 17.37 -13.22
C ILE A 367 -13.94 16.26 -12.57
N ASN A 368 -13.99 16.24 -11.23
CA ASN A 368 -14.54 15.17 -10.38
C ASN A 368 -13.70 13.88 -10.33
N GLY A 369 -12.54 13.83 -10.99
CA GLY A 369 -11.73 12.60 -11.11
C GLY A 369 -10.95 12.15 -9.87
N PHE A 370 -11.32 12.61 -8.68
CA PHE A 370 -10.67 12.25 -7.41
C PHE A 370 -11.50 11.27 -6.56
N ASP A 371 -12.54 10.66 -7.13
CA ASP A 371 -13.28 9.56 -6.51
C ASP A 371 -13.35 8.33 -7.44
N ASP A 372 -14.17 7.33 -7.09
CA ASP A 372 -14.39 6.13 -7.89
C ASP A 372 -15.65 6.22 -8.78
N GLN A 373 -16.29 7.39 -8.89
CA GLN A 373 -17.55 7.63 -9.60
C GLN A 373 -17.35 8.23 -10.99
N ILE A 374 -16.64 7.51 -11.85
CA ILE A 374 -16.32 7.93 -13.23
C ILE A 374 -17.49 8.43 -14.11
N ALA A 375 -18.74 8.11 -13.74
CA ALA A 375 -19.92 8.53 -14.47
C ALA A 375 -20.19 10.05 -14.36
N ASN A 376 -19.64 10.71 -13.34
CA ASN A 376 -19.77 12.16 -13.13
C ASN A 376 -18.58 12.97 -13.68
N ASP A 377 -17.57 12.29 -14.25
CA ASP A 377 -16.34 12.91 -14.70
C ASP A 377 -16.56 13.81 -15.92
N ILE A 378 -15.88 14.96 -15.94
CA ILE A 378 -15.84 15.85 -17.10
C ILE A 378 -14.40 15.96 -17.59
N ILE A 379 -14.18 15.51 -18.82
CA ILE A 379 -12.87 15.46 -19.45
C ILE A 379 -12.66 16.70 -20.29
N ILE A 380 -11.74 17.57 -19.89
CA ILE A 380 -11.31 18.74 -20.65
C ILE A 380 -9.97 18.40 -21.31
N THR A 381 -9.91 18.51 -22.64
CA THR A 381 -8.74 18.04 -23.39
C THR A 381 -8.15 19.12 -24.26
N ASN A 382 -6.84 19.33 -24.10
CA ASN A 382 -5.97 19.92 -25.09
C ASN A 382 -4.95 18.84 -25.53
N PRO A 383 -4.99 18.36 -26.77
CA PRO A 383 -4.08 17.31 -27.20
C PRO A 383 -2.63 17.79 -27.32
N GLY A 384 -2.40 19.10 -27.34
CA GLY A 384 -1.08 19.68 -27.56
C GLY A 384 -0.48 19.29 -28.91
N ARG A 385 0.84 19.43 -29.07
CA ARG A 385 1.57 19.03 -30.27
C ARG A 385 3.02 18.64 -29.98
N LEU A 386 3.58 17.74 -30.79
CA LEU A 386 5.00 17.46 -30.80
C LEU A 386 5.72 18.54 -31.60
N SER A 387 6.59 19.31 -30.93
CA SER A 387 7.35 20.40 -31.54
C SER A 387 8.84 20.06 -31.52
N LYS A 388 9.56 20.41 -32.60
CA LYS A 388 11.03 20.30 -32.62
C LYS A 388 11.63 21.14 -31.50
N ILE A 389 12.65 20.60 -30.84
CA ILE A 389 13.46 21.33 -29.86
C ILE A 389 14.34 22.32 -30.62
N THR A 390 14.23 23.60 -30.28
CA THR A 390 15.01 24.68 -30.89
C THR A 390 16.30 24.96 -30.12
N LEU A 391 17.23 25.73 -30.72
CA LEU A 391 18.41 26.22 -30.00
C LEU A 391 18.00 27.13 -28.82
N PHE A 392 16.93 27.90 -28.98
CA PHE A 392 16.39 28.74 -27.92
C PHE A 392 15.91 27.92 -26.72
N ASP A 393 15.26 26.78 -26.96
CA ASP A 393 14.82 25.88 -25.88
C ASP A 393 16.01 25.36 -25.05
N LYS A 394 17.12 25.03 -25.72
CA LYS A 394 18.35 24.56 -25.06
C LYS A 394 19.08 25.64 -24.28
N LEU A 395 18.96 26.89 -24.71
CA LEU A 395 19.63 28.05 -24.12
C LEU A 395 18.76 28.83 -23.13
N LYS A 396 17.48 28.45 -22.95
CA LYS A 396 16.56 29.14 -22.06
C LYS A 396 17.11 29.07 -20.62
N PRO A 397 17.45 30.21 -19.99
CA PRO A 397 17.96 30.20 -18.63
C PRO A 397 16.87 29.69 -17.70
N LYS A 398 17.23 28.75 -16.81
CA LYS A 398 16.33 28.34 -15.73
C LYS A 398 16.28 29.45 -14.68
N PRO A 399 15.08 29.79 -14.16
CA PRO A 399 14.97 30.73 -13.06
C PRO A 399 15.82 30.27 -11.87
N SER A 400 16.40 31.21 -11.13
CA SER A 400 17.10 30.91 -9.88
C SER A 400 16.39 31.57 -8.70
N ALA A 401 16.48 30.95 -7.53
CA ALA A 401 15.88 31.48 -6.30
C ALA A 401 16.33 32.94 -6.01
N ASP A 402 17.59 33.27 -6.29
CA ASP A 402 18.15 34.61 -6.05
C ASP A 402 17.54 35.71 -6.93
N SER A 403 16.93 35.32 -8.06
CA SER A 403 16.32 36.24 -9.03
C SER A 403 14.82 36.45 -8.84
N LEU A 404 14.18 35.70 -7.93
CA LEU A 404 12.73 35.62 -7.82
C LEU A 404 12.24 36.16 -6.47
N SER A 405 11.11 36.87 -6.50
CA SER A 405 10.44 37.28 -5.28
C SER A 405 9.69 36.11 -4.62
N ILE A 406 9.53 36.19 -3.30
CA ILE A 406 8.87 35.15 -2.50
C ILE A 406 7.43 35.56 -2.22
N LYS A 407 6.50 34.75 -2.72
CA LYS A 407 5.05 34.93 -2.58
C LYS A 407 4.56 34.50 -1.20
N ARG A 408 5.04 33.36 -0.69
CA ARG A 408 4.61 32.79 0.60
C ARG A 408 5.77 32.10 1.32
N ARG A 409 5.77 32.16 2.65
CA ARG A 409 6.67 31.40 3.53
C ARG A 409 5.85 30.65 4.58
N ILE A 410 6.22 29.41 4.84
CA ILE A 410 5.66 28.56 5.90
C ILE A 410 6.83 28.00 6.72
N GLY A 411 6.69 27.97 8.05
CA GLY A 411 7.79 27.73 8.99
C GLY A 411 8.58 29.01 9.29
N LYS A 412 9.24 29.07 10.46
CA LYS A 412 9.86 30.32 10.96
C LYS A 412 11.39 30.34 10.94
N ARG A 413 12.08 29.22 11.20
CA ARG A 413 13.55 29.20 11.34
C ARG A 413 14.27 28.18 10.46
N LYS A 414 14.53 27.00 11.01
CA LYS A 414 15.43 26.00 10.42
C LYS A 414 14.82 25.41 9.16
N VAL A 415 13.61 24.88 9.28
CA VAL A 415 12.89 24.27 8.17
C VAL A 415 11.81 25.22 7.66
N ARG A 416 11.81 25.49 6.36
CA ARG A 416 10.82 26.37 5.71
C ARG A 416 10.36 25.84 4.37
N LEU A 417 9.12 26.10 4.05
CA LEU A 417 8.60 26.01 2.69
C LEU A 417 8.48 27.42 2.14
N VAL A 418 8.96 27.60 0.92
CA VAL A 418 8.91 28.87 0.19
C VAL A 418 8.16 28.66 -1.09
N GLN A 419 7.18 29.53 -1.35
CA GLN A 419 6.54 29.66 -2.65
C GLN A 419 7.08 30.90 -3.35
N TYR A 420 7.61 30.73 -4.56
CA TYR A 420 8.11 31.83 -5.38
C TYR A 420 6.98 32.47 -6.20
N GLU A 421 7.23 33.64 -6.79
CA GLU A 421 6.27 34.32 -7.67
C GLU A 421 5.87 33.51 -8.92
N THR A 422 6.72 32.58 -9.36
CA THR A 422 6.41 31.62 -10.43
C THR A 422 5.34 30.59 -10.00
N GLY A 423 5.08 30.50 -8.69
CA GLY A 423 4.25 29.48 -8.08
C GLY A 423 5.06 28.34 -7.48
N ASP A 424 6.30 28.12 -7.90
CA ASP A 424 7.14 26.99 -7.48
C ASP A 424 7.30 26.92 -5.97
N TRP A 425 7.30 25.70 -5.43
CA TRP A 425 7.50 25.39 -4.02
C TRP A 425 8.88 24.77 -3.79
N GLN A 426 9.58 25.25 -2.77
CA GLN A 426 10.88 24.71 -2.37
C GLN A 426 10.96 24.54 -0.85
N LEU A 427 11.47 23.38 -0.43
CA LEU A 427 11.84 23.12 0.97
C LEU A 427 13.26 23.66 1.22
N LEU A 428 13.42 24.39 2.32
CA LEU A 428 14.68 24.94 2.78
C LEU A 428 15.01 24.39 4.17
N VAL A 429 16.26 24.02 4.39
CA VAL A 429 16.85 23.75 5.71
C VAL A 429 18.04 24.69 5.89
N ASP A 430 18.06 25.46 6.98
CA ASP A 430 19.10 26.46 7.27
C ASP A 430 19.32 27.46 6.12
N ASN A 431 18.22 27.93 5.52
CA ASN A 431 18.18 28.80 4.33
C ASN A 431 18.73 28.18 3.03
N LYS A 432 19.06 26.89 3.00
CA LYS A 432 19.56 26.21 1.80
C LYS A 432 18.49 25.32 1.22
N PRO A 433 18.36 25.22 -0.12
CA PRO A 433 17.52 24.22 -0.77
C PRO A 433 17.79 22.84 -0.20
N PHE A 434 16.73 22.18 0.25
CA PHE A 434 16.79 20.85 0.82
C PHE A 434 15.89 19.91 0.02
N MET A 435 16.45 18.80 -0.41
CA MET A 435 15.75 17.74 -1.11
C MET A 435 15.66 16.54 -0.18
N VAL A 436 14.46 16.03 0.05
CA VAL A 436 14.27 14.80 0.83
C VAL A 436 14.73 13.62 -0.02
N LYS A 437 15.94 13.14 0.25
CA LYS A 437 16.54 11.91 -0.28
C LYS A 437 16.40 10.85 0.81
N GLY A 438 15.19 10.34 0.98
CA GLY A 438 14.87 9.56 2.16
C GLY A 438 14.65 8.08 1.91
N VAL A 439 14.61 7.34 3.01
CA VAL A 439 14.35 5.90 3.05
C VAL A 439 13.55 5.57 4.31
N THR A 440 12.67 4.58 4.26
CA THR A 440 12.09 3.98 5.47
C THR A 440 13.14 3.10 6.15
N TYR A 441 13.25 3.23 7.47
CA TYR A 441 14.30 2.55 8.23
C TYR A 441 13.72 1.86 9.47
N ALA A 442 13.62 0.54 9.36
CA ALA A 442 13.31 -0.38 10.45
C ALA A 442 13.96 -1.74 10.11
N PRO A 443 15.24 -1.96 10.44
CA PRO A 443 15.92 -3.22 10.09
C PRO A 443 15.33 -4.37 10.92
N THR A 444 14.31 -5.03 10.37
CA THR A 444 13.61 -6.13 11.04
C THR A 444 14.40 -7.42 10.93
N ARG A 445 14.69 -8.06 12.07
CA ARG A 445 15.38 -9.35 12.11
C ARG A 445 14.51 -10.46 11.51
N VAL A 446 15.10 -11.35 10.71
CA VAL A 446 14.44 -12.55 10.19
C VAL A 446 13.82 -13.35 11.34
N GLY A 447 12.57 -13.76 11.16
CA GLY A 447 11.74 -14.45 12.16
C GLY A 447 10.89 -13.51 13.03
N GLN A 448 11.14 -12.19 13.02
CA GLN A 448 10.27 -11.23 13.71
C GLN A 448 9.09 -10.81 12.83
N SER A 449 7.93 -10.60 13.44
CA SER A 449 6.71 -10.17 12.74
C SER A 449 5.77 -9.37 13.66
N PRO A 450 5.14 -8.30 13.16
CA PRO A 450 4.06 -7.62 13.90
C PRO A 450 2.83 -8.52 14.06
N HIS A 451 2.55 -9.41 13.09
CA HIS A 451 1.41 -10.35 13.13
C HIS A 451 1.55 -11.40 14.24
N GLU A 452 2.80 -11.74 14.58
CA GLU A 452 3.12 -12.70 15.63
C GLU A 452 3.44 -12.01 16.97
N GLY A 453 3.44 -10.67 17.02
CA GLY A 453 3.86 -9.91 18.19
C GLY A 453 5.28 -10.26 18.63
N THR A 454 6.16 -10.54 17.66
CA THR A 454 7.59 -10.83 17.86
C THR A 454 8.47 -9.69 17.34
N LEU A 455 7.88 -8.70 16.67
CA LEU A 455 8.58 -7.50 16.22
C LEU A 455 9.19 -6.74 17.41
N GLY A 456 10.51 -6.62 17.40
CA GLY A 456 11.24 -5.87 18.41
C GLY A 456 11.29 -4.37 18.10
N ASN A 457 12.20 -3.68 18.78
CA ASN A 457 12.45 -2.27 18.55
C ASN A 457 13.91 -2.08 18.15
N TRP A 458 14.14 -1.94 16.85
CA TRP A 458 15.47 -1.83 16.25
C TRP A 458 16.35 -0.74 16.89
N MET A 459 15.77 0.27 17.53
CA MET A 459 16.51 1.35 18.21
C MET A 459 17.18 0.93 19.53
N PHE A 460 16.96 -0.30 19.99
CA PHE A 460 17.47 -0.85 21.24
C PHE A 460 17.96 -2.30 21.12
N GLU A 461 17.93 -2.89 19.93
CA GLU A 461 18.35 -4.28 19.73
C GLU A 461 19.88 -4.40 19.67
N ASP A 462 20.40 -5.27 20.54
CA ASP A 462 21.82 -5.65 20.68
C ASP A 462 21.88 -7.17 20.89
N PHE A 463 21.72 -7.92 19.81
CA PHE A 463 21.68 -9.38 19.81
C PHE A 463 23.05 -10.00 20.05
N ASN A 464 24.14 -9.30 19.70
CA ASN A 464 25.51 -9.77 19.92
C ASN A 464 26.06 -9.39 21.32
N ASN A 465 25.31 -8.59 22.10
CA ASN A 465 25.63 -8.10 23.44
C ASN A 465 26.94 -7.31 23.51
N ASN A 466 27.24 -6.51 22.48
CA ASN A 466 28.46 -5.70 22.40
C ASN A 466 28.25 -4.24 22.85
N THR A 467 27.05 -3.90 23.35
CA THR A 467 26.60 -2.58 23.79
C THR A 467 26.28 -1.58 22.67
N LYS A 468 26.32 -2.00 21.41
CA LYS A 468 25.92 -1.20 20.25
C LYS A 468 24.60 -1.73 19.69
N ILE A 469 23.88 -0.84 19.03
CA ILE A 469 22.63 -1.18 18.36
C ILE A 469 22.98 -1.80 16.99
N ASP A 470 22.50 -3.02 16.75
CA ASP A 470 23.03 -3.90 15.71
C ASP A 470 22.92 -3.31 14.29
N GLY A 471 21.71 -2.91 13.86
CA GLY A 471 21.49 -2.39 12.50
C GLY A 471 22.29 -1.11 12.20
N PRO A 472 22.13 -0.04 13.00
CA PRO A 472 22.85 1.22 12.82
C PRO A 472 24.37 1.10 12.80
N TYR A 473 24.97 0.21 13.61
CA TYR A 473 26.40 0.23 13.90
C TYR A 473 27.17 -1.06 13.57
N ASP A 474 26.53 -2.23 13.60
CA ASP A 474 27.21 -3.52 13.44
C ASP A 474 26.88 -4.25 12.12
N ALA A 475 25.99 -3.71 11.30
CA ALA A 475 25.73 -4.27 9.98
C ALA A 475 27.00 -4.31 9.11
N PHE A 476 27.23 -5.39 8.38
CA PHE A 476 28.37 -5.55 7.47
C PHE A 476 27.91 -5.88 6.05
N VAL A 477 28.74 -5.57 5.06
CA VAL A 477 28.46 -5.85 3.65
C VAL A 477 29.14 -7.16 3.28
N ASP A 478 28.35 -8.15 2.89
CA ASP A 478 28.86 -9.37 2.25
C ASP A 478 29.17 -9.04 0.77
N LYS A 479 30.46 -8.84 0.49
CA LYS A 479 30.98 -8.31 -0.77
C LYS A 479 30.98 -9.35 -1.88
N ASN A 480 31.15 -10.63 -1.53
CA ASN A 480 31.24 -11.73 -2.49
C ASN A 480 29.95 -12.57 -2.56
N ARG A 481 28.92 -12.20 -1.77
CA ARG A 481 27.59 -12.82 -1.70
C ARG A 481 27.63 -14.29 -1.29
N ASN A 482 28.55 -14.68 -0.39
CA ASN A 482 28.70 -16.06 0.06
C ASN A 482 27.88 -16.40 1.33
N ASN A 483 27.15 -15.43 1.90
CA ASN A 483 26.36 -15.53 3.13
C ASN A 483 27.16 -15.87 4.40
N ILE A 484 28.46 -15.56 4.42
CA ILE A 484 29.28 -15.56 5.64
C ILE A 484 29.90 -14.18 5.84
N GLN A 485 30.41 -13.90 7.03
CA GLN A 485 31.21 -12.70 7.28
C GLN A 485 32.69 -13.03 7.09
N ASP A 486 33.27 -12.59 5.99
CA ASP A 486 34.70 -12.78 5.73
C ASP A 486 35.56 -11.84 6.59
N SER A 487 36.83 -12.20 6.81
CA SER A 487 37.73 -11.45 7.71
C SER A 487 37.95 -9.98 7.29
N ASP A 488 37.77 -9.66 6.01
CA ASP A 488 37.88 -8.30 5.46
C ASP A 488 36.53 -7.54 5.41
N GLU A 489 35.44 -8.14 5.90
CA GLU A 489 34.09 -7.58 5.96
C GLU A 489 33.79 -7.03 7.35
N GLN A 490 34.52 -5.97 7.69
CA GLN A 490 34.36 -5.29 8.96
C GLN A 490 32.95 -4.66 9.07
N PRO A 491 32.35 -4.62 10.27
CA PRO A 491 31.12 -3.89 10.51
C PRO A 491 31.22 -2.42 10.07
N VAL A 492 30.26 -1.97 9.28
CA VAL A 492 30.16 -0.60 8.75
C VAL A 492 28.99 0.15 9.40
N GLY A 493 27.88 -0.55 9.62
CA GLY A 493 26.64 0.00 10.15
C GLY A 493 25.78 0.68 9.09
N ASP A 494 24.46 0.49 9.18
CA ASP A 494 23.51 1.06 8.23
C ASP A 494 23.58 2.59 8.17
N PHE A 495 23.85 3.28 9.29
CA PHE A 495 23.95 4.74 9.31
C PHE A 495 25.08 5.25 8.40
N LYS A 496 26.22 4.55 8.42
CA LYS A 496 27.34 4.88 7.55
C LYS A 496 27.00 4.56 6.09
N LEU A 497 26.38 3.41 5.82
CA LEU A 497 25.97 3.02 4.47
C LEU A 497 24.94 4.00 3.87
N MET A 498 23.99 4.49 4.68
CA MET A 498 23.01 5.52 4.29
C MET A 498 23.68 6.87 3.99
N GLN A 499 24.62 7.32 4.86
CA GLN A 499 25.43 8.51 4.57
C GLN A 499 26.21 8.34 3.27
N GLU A 500 26.74 7.13 3.03
CA GLU A 500 27.45 6.84 1.79
C GLU A 500 26.57 6.90 0.55
N MET A 501 25.33 6.42 0.65
CA MET A 501 24.34 6.51 -0.41
C MET A 501 23.87 7.96 -0.67
N GLY A 502 24.02 8.85 0.31
CA GLY A 502 23.57 10.24 0.23
C GLY A 502 22.16 10.48 0.78
N VAL A 503 21.69 9.61 1.66
CA VAL A 503 20.41 9.78 2.39
C VAL A 503 20.46 11.09 3.18
N SER A 504 19.39 11.88 3.11
CA SER A 504 19.24 13.13 3.87
C SER A 504 18.19 13.05 4.98
N ALA A 505 17.27 12.09 4.92
CA ALA A 505 16.26 11.91 5.96
C ALA A 505 15.77 10.45 6.07
N ILE A 506 15.28 10.07 7.26
CA ILE A 506 14.49 8.85 7.47
C ILE A 506 13.08 9.19 7.95
N ARG A 507 12.12 8.32 7.65
CA ARG A 507 10.74 8.40 8.15
C ARG A 507 10.57 7.45 9.34
N VAL A 508 10.10 7.97 10.47
CA VAL A 508 9.95 7.23 11.74
C VAL A 508 8.58 7.52 12.33
N TYR A 509 7.93 6.50 12.90
CA TYR A 509 6.75 6.66 13.74
C TYR A 509 7.13 6.70 15.22
N HIS A 510 6.51 7.59 16.00
CA HIS A 510 6.77 7.70 17.44
C HIS A 510 6.14 6.57 18.27
N HIS A 511 5.20 5.83 17.70
CA HIS A 511 4.52 4.69 18.31
C HIS A 511 4.27 3.59 17.25
N PRO A 512 3.99 2.33 17.60
CA PRO A 512 3.76 1.81 18.95
C PRO A 512 5.04 1.67 19.80
N ASN A 513 6.21 1.69 19.16
CA ASN A 513 7.49 1.49 19.81
C ASN A 513 8.09 2.82 20.28
N LYS A 514 8.72 2.80 21.45
CA LYS A 514 9.43 3.97 22.01
C LYS A 514 10.58 4.39 21.08
N VAL A 515 10.73 5.69 20.87
CA VAL A 515 11.85 6.25 20.12
C VAL A 515 13.07 6.50 21.02
N ASN A 516 14.27 6.17 20.52
CA ASN A 516 15.54 6.48 21.16
C ASN A 516 16.07 7.84 20.68
N LYS A 517 15.93 8.87 21.51
CA LYS A 517 16.30 10.25 21.14
C LYS A 517 17.81 10.40 20.95
N GLU A 518 18.59 9.78 21.80
CA GLU A 518 20.05 9.81 21.78
C GLU A 518 20.58 9.22 20.46
N LEU A 519 20.04 8.07 20.04
CA LEU A 519 20.37 7.47 18.75
C LEU A 519 20.05 8.40 17.57
N LEU A 520 18.88 9.04 17.57
CA LEU A 520 18.51 9.97 16.50
C LEU A 520 19.35 11.26 16.51
N ARG A 521 19.84 11.71 17.68
CA ARG A 521 20.84 12.79 17.76
C ARG A 521 22.17 12.34 17.16
N GLU A 522 22.61 11.11 17.41
CA GLU A 522 23.83 10.56 16.81
C GLU A 522 23.70 10.42 15.29
N LEU A 523 22.57 9.92 14.80
CA LEU A 523 22.23 9.88 13.37
C LEU A 523 22.42 11.25 12.72
N TYR A 524 21.84 12.29 13.31
CA TYR A 524 21.93 13.64 12.78
C TYR A 524 23.33 14.25 12.92
N ASN A 525 23.94 14.18 14.10
CA ASN A 525 25.22 14.84 14.38
C ASN A 525 26.39 14.21 13.61
N ASN A 526 26.40 12.87 13.49
CA ASN A 526 27.52 12.14 12.88
C ASN A 526 27.30 11.87 11.39
N TYR A 527 26.05 11.78 10.94
CA TYR A 527 25.71 11.39 9.57
C TYR A 527 24.95 12.45 8.78
N GLY A 528 24.42 13.49 9.42
CA GLY A 528 23.68 14.58 8.76
C GLY A 528 22.27 14.20 8.31
N ILE A 529 21.74 13.07 8.80
CA ILE A 529 20.43 12.54 8.41
C ILE A 529 19.36 13.09 9.37
N MET A 530 18.34 13.73 8.80
CA MET A 530 17.20 14.28 9.54
C MET A 530 16.08 13.24 9.71
N VAL A 531 15.06 13.55 10.52
CA VAL A 531 13.94 12.66 10.81
C VAL A 531 12.62 13.34 10.49
N ILE A 532 11.79 12.65 9.70
CA ILE A 532 10.38 12.95 9.54
C ILE A 532 9.63 12.13 10.59
N MET A 533 9.12 12.81 11.61
CA MET A 533 8.44 12.16 12.73
C MET A 533 6.95 12.06 12.44
N SER A 534 6.41 10.85 12.59
CA SER A 534 5.08 10.49 12.09
C SER A 534 4.17 9.95 13.20
N ASP A 535 2.87 10.21 13.08
CA ASP A 535 1.79 9.58 13.86
C ASP A 535 0.82 8.90 12.89
N TYR A 536 0.35 7.69 13.21
CA TYR A 536 -0.54 6.92 12.33
C TYR A 536 -1.95 7.52 12.19
N LEU A 537 -2.32 8.45 13.07
CA LEU A 537 -3.61 9.12 13.08
C LEU A 537 -4.78 8.12 13.00
N GLY A 538 -4.72 7.03 13.78
CA GLY A 538 -5.80 6.06 13.88
C GLY A 538 -5.86 4.98 12.80
N VAL A 539 -5.05 5.02 11.75
CA VAL A 539 -4.96 3.86 10.83
C VAL A 539 -4.41 2.65 11.60
N TYR A 540 -4.90 1.45 11.27
CA TYR A 540 -4.59 0.22 12.02
C TYR A 540 -5.06 0.25 13.49
N ALA A 541 -6.00 1.13 13.83
CA ALA A 541 -6.46 1.42 15.19
C ALA A 541 -5.39 1.97 16.15
N LEU A 542 -4.24 2.40 15.64
CA LEU A 542 -3.13 2.92 16.46
C LEU A 542 -3.39 4.36 16.89
N GLY A 543 -3.22 4.65 18.18
CA GLY A 543 -3.42 5.98 18.77
C GLY A 543 -4.88 6.35 19.09
N SER A 544 -5.87 5.66 18.53
CA SER A 544 -7.29 5.96 18.77
C SER A 544 -7.89 5.26 19.99
N GLY A 545 -7.29 4.14 20.42
CA GLY A 545 -7.86 3.26 21.45
C GLY A 545 -9.04 2.41 20.95
N ALA A 546 -9.36 2.47 19.66
CA ALA A 546 -10.39 1.63 19.06
C ALA A 546 -9.94 0.16 19.02
N PRO A 547 -10.87 -0.80 19.10
CA PRO A 547 -10.57 -2.18 18.71
C PRO A 547 -10.32 -2.25 17.20
N TRP A 548 -9.66 -3.30 16.73
CA TRP A 548 -9.37 -3.50 15.31
C TRP A 548 -10.63 -3.52 14.42
N ASN A 549 -11.72 -4.07 14.93
CA ASN A 549 -13.04 -4.07 14.29
C ASN A 549 -14.07 -3.52 15.31
N PRO A 550 -14.79 -2.41 15.02
CA PRO A 550 -14.92 -1.72 13.73
C PRO A 550 -13.73 -0.84 13.30
N GLY A 551 -12.71 -0.67 14.15
CA GLY A 551 -11.58 0.22 13.86
C GLY A 551 -11.83 1.66 14.32
N THR A 552 -10.90 2.54 13.98
CA THR A 552 -11.00 3.98 14.28
C THR A 552 -12.18 4.62 13.57
N ASP A 553 -13.04 5.25 14.36
CA ASP A 553 -14.11 6.13 13.89
C ASP A 553 -13.73 7.60 14.10
N TYR A 554 -13.49 8.34 13.01
CA TYR A 554 -13.14 9.76 13.07
C TYR A 554 -14.29 10.68 13.48
N SER A 555 -15.51 10.17 13.62
CA SER A 555 -16.64 10.92 14.20
C SER A 555 -16.76 10.71 15.72
N ASN A 556 -16.11 9.67 16.27
CA ASN A 556 -16.16 9.33 17.68
C ASN A 556 -15.31 10.31 18.52
N PRO A 557 -15.91 11.04 19.49
CA PRO A 557 -15.17 12.02 20.29
C PRO A 557 -14.01 11.46 21.11
N GLU A 558 -14.13 10.24 21.64
CA GLU A 558 -13.08 9.63 22.45
C GLU A 558 -11.89 9.21 21.59
N HIS A 559 -12.15 8.59 20.43
CA HIS A 559 -11.08 8.25 19.48
C HIS A 559 -10.31 9.49 19.03
N ARG A 560 -11.04 10.57 18.68
CA ARG A 560 -10.44 11.86 18.30
C ARG A 560 -9.59 12.43 19.41
N LYS A 561 -10.10 12.45 20.64
CA LYS A 561 -9.37 12.93 21.82
C LYS A 561 -8.07 12.15 22.02
N ASN A 562 -8.11 10.82 21.96
CA ASN A 562 -6.93 9.97 22.11
C ASN A 562 -5.87 10.24 21.02
N MET A 563 -6.31 10.40 19.77
CA MET A 563 -5.41 10.73 18.66
C MET A 563 -4.79 12.13 18.80
N VAL A 564 -5.58 13.14 19.21
CA VAL A 564 -5.06 14.48 19.49
C VAL A 564 -4.05 14.44 20.64
N GLU A 565 -4.30 13.66 21.68
CA GLU A 565 -3.37 13.47 22.80
C GLU A 565 -2.07 12.77 22.36
N SER A 566 -2.17 11.72 21.53
CA SER A 566 -1.01 11.03 20.93
C SER A 566 -0.11 12.01 20.16
N VAL A 567 -0.70 12.80 19.25
CA VAL A 567 0.02 13.78 18.45
C VAL A 567 0.59 14.91 19.31
N THR A 568 -0.16 15.37 20.31
CA THR A 568 0.30 16.39 21.26
C THR A 568 1.55 15.92 21.99
N ASN A 569 1.54 14.68 22.48
CA ASN A 569 2.68 14.09 23.18
C ASN A 569 3.89 13.94 22.25
N MET A 570 3.69 13.50 21.01
CA MET A 570 4.74 13.46 19.98
C MET A 570 5.41 14.83 19.82
N VAL A 571 4.62 15.88 19.56
CA VAL A 571 5.17 17.22 19.30
C VAL A 571 5.90 17.75 20.54
N LEU A 572 5.30 17.63 21.72
CA LEU A 572 5.94 18.09 22.96
C LEU A 572 7.25 17.34 23.26
N GLU A 573 7.34 16.07 22.90
CA GLU A 573 8.56 15.28 23.12
C GLU A 573 9.69 15.62 22.14
N PHE A 574 9.37 15.87 20.87
CA PHE A 574 10.37 15.95 19.80
C PHE A 574 10.59 17.33 19.18
N LYS A 575 9.72 18.33 19.37
CA LYS A 575 9.81 19.62 18.65
C LYS A 575 11.12 20.39 18.82
N ASP A 576 11.81 20.19 19.94
CA ASP A 576 13.07 20.87 20.23
C ASP A 576 14.30 20.06 19.77
N GLU A 577 14.09 18.89 19.16
CA GLU A 577 15.18 18.06 18.65
C GLU A 577 15.73 18.60 17.33
N PRO A 578 17.06 18.71 17.18
CA PRO A 578 17.68 19.37 16.04
C PRO A 578 17.48 18.60 14.72
N TYR A 579 17.12 17.33 14.79
CA TYR A 579 16.97 16.45 13.63
C TYR A 579 15.57 16.48 13.01
N ILE A 580 14.57 17.09 13.66
CA ILE A 580 13.21 17.11 13.11
C ILE A 580 13.17 17.93 11.82
N LEU A 581 12.65 17.31 10.76
CA LEU A 581 12.42 17.96 9.48
C LEU A 581 11.00 18.53 9.42
N PHE A 582 9.98 17.67 9.55
CA PHE A 582 8.58 18.07 9.66
C PHE A 582 7.75 16.94 10.28
N TRP A 583 6.51 17.26 10.64
CA TRP A 583 5.54 16.31 11.19
C TRP A 583 4.75 15.66 10.07
N LEU A 584 4.54 14.34 10.12
CA LEU A 584 3.76 13.60 9.12
C LEU A 584 2.57 12.90 9.77
N LEU A 585 1.36 13.24 9.34
CA LEU A 585 0.12 12.66 9.84
C LEU A 585 -0.40 11.54 8.93
N GLY A 586 -0.69 10.39 9.51
CA GLY A 586 -1.32 9.26 8.83
C GLY A 586 -0.36 8.30 8.12
N ASN A 587 -0.95 7.23 7.60
CA ASN A 587 -0.36 6.29 6.65
C ASN A 587 -1.45 5.77 5.70
N GLU A 588 -1.69 6.49 4.61
CA GLU A 588 -2.74 6.18 3.64
C GLU A 588 -4.10 5.91 4.29
N ASN A 589 -4.54 6.66 5.30
CA ASN A 589 -5.74 6.31 6.09
C ASN A 589 -6.99 6.00 5.22
N ILE A 590 -7.10 6.64 4.05
CA ILE A 590 -8.15 6.42 3.04
C ILE A 590 -8.06 5.07 2.32
N TYR A 591 -6.87 4.47 2.19
CA TYR A 591 -6.67 3.12 1.66
C TYR A 591 -6.48 2.09 2.78
N GLY A 592 -5.92 2.51 3.91
CA GLY A 592 -5.59 1.70 5.06
C GLY A 592 -6.81 1.13 5.76
N VAL A 593 -6.58 0.04 6.49
CA VAL A 593 -7.63 -0.74 7.17
C VAL A 593 -7.86 -0.28 8.61
N ALA A 594 -8.85 -0.89 9.26
CA ALA A 594 -9.23 -0.64 10.65
C ALA A 594 -9.53 0.83 10.97
N ASN A 595 -10.16 1.53 10.01
CA ASN A 595 -10.67 2.89 10.20
C ASN A 595 -11.80 3.21 9.18
N ASN A 596 -12.50 4.33 9.34
CA ASN A 596 -13.59 4.75 8.45
C ASN A 596 -13.27 5.91 7.49
N ALA A 597 -12.00 6.29 7.28
CA ALA A 597 -11.64 7.45 6.44
C ALA A 597 -12.11 7.32 4.99
N LYS A 598 -12.06 6.12 4.39
CA LYS A 598 -12.59 5.91 3.02
C LYS A 598 -14.10 6.14 2.92
N LYS A 599 -14.83 5.76 3.97
CA LYS A 599 -16.31 5.81 4.03
C LYS A 599 -16.80 7.23 4.32
N ASP A 600 -16.10 7.96 5.17
CA ASP A 600 -16.39 9.35 5.52
C ASP A 600 -15.12 10.24 5.44
N PRO A 601 -14.63 10.52 4.22
CA PRO A 601 -13.40 11.28 4.02
C PRO A 601 -13.53 12.75 4.46
N ASP A 602 -14.72 13.33 4.37
CA ASP A 602 -14.96 14.72 4.78
C ASP A 602 -14.76 14.90 6.29
N THR A 603 -15.25 13.98 7.12
CA THR A 603 -15.01 13.98 8.58
C THR A 603 -13.53 13.74 8.88
N PHE A 604 -12.89 12.79 8.20
CA PHE A 604 -11.46 12.50 8.37
C PHE A 604 -10.58 13.72 8.09
N PHE A 605 -10.79 14.41 6.96
CA PHE A 605 -9.97 15.58 6.61
C PHE A 605 -10.20 16.78 7.54
N LYS A 606 -11.45 17.02 7.97
CA LYS A 606 -11.74 18.06 8.97
C LYS A 606 -11.00 17.78 10.29
N PHE A 607 -11.02 16.52 10.75
CA PHE A 607 -10.27 16.11 11.93
C PHE A 607 -8.76 16.25 11.73
N THR A 608 -8.24 15.86 10.57
CA THR A 608 -6.82 16.02 10.24
C THR A 608 -6.38 17.48 10.30
N ASN A 609 -7.23 18.43 9.86
CA ASN A 609 -6.94 19.85 9.97
C ASN A 609 -6.99 20.38 11.41
N GLU A 610 -7.87 19.86 12.26
CA GLU A 610 -7.90 20.16 13.70
C GLU A 610 -6.59 19.71 14.37
N VAL A 611 -6.11 18.52 14.04
CA VAL A 611 -4.83 18.01 14.52
C VAL A 611 -3.66 18.86 14.02
N ALA A 612 -3.65 19.23 12.73
CA ALA A 612 -2.64 20.13 12.17
C ALA A 612 -2.60 21.50 12.88
N ASN A 613 -3.77 22.07 13.21
CA ASN A 613 -3.87 23.29 14.02
C ASN A 613 -3.29 23.10 15.42
N THR A 614 -3.57 21.95 16.04
CA THR A 614 -3.01 21.61 17.35
C THR A 614 -1.48 21.58 17.29
N ILE A 615 -0.90 20.90 16.31
CA ILE A 615 0.57 20.88 16.09
C ILE A 615 1.10 22.31 15.95
N LYS A 616 0.51 23.12 15.06
CA LYS A 616 0.97 24.50 14.81
C LYS A 616 0.90 25.41 16.04
N SER A 617 -0.03 25.13 16.96
CA SER A 617 -0.14 25.86 18.23
C SER A 617 1.00 25.50 19.21
N LEU A 618 1.52 24.28 19.13
CA LEU A 618 2.59 23.75 19.99
C LEU A 618 3.99 23.99 19.39
N ASP A 619 4.07 23.97 18.07
CA ASP A 619 5.26 24.08 17.26
C ASP A 619 4.95 24.84 15.94
N SER A 620 5.37 26.11 15.92
CA SER A 620 5.27 26.94 14.72
C SER A 620 6.53 26.91 13.83
N GLU A 621 7.53 26.12 14.20
CA GLU A 621 8.83 26.04 13.53
C GLU A 621 8.82 25.04 12.38
N HIS A 622 8.18 23.88 12.56
CA HIS A 622 8.17 22.80 11.58
C HIS A 622 6.87 22.73 10.76
N PRO A 623 6.94 22.44 9.46
CA PRO A 623 5.75 22.15 8.65
C PRO A 623 4.97 20.92 9.12
N VAL A 624 3.70 20.85 8.72
CA VAL A 624 2.83 19.67 8.92
C VAL A 624 2.48 19.06 7.57
N ALA A 625 2.71 17.77 7.41
CA ALA A 625 2.41 16.98 6.23
C ALA A 625 1.33 15.93 6.53
N ILE A 626 0.71 15.39 5.49
CA ILE A 626 -0.17 14.22 5.56
C ILE A 626 0.36 13.12 4.63
N CYS A 627 0.22 11.85 5.00
CA CYS A 627 0.47 10.70 4.14
C CYS A 627 -0.86 10.12 3.63
N SER A 628 -1.17 10.35 2.35
CA SER A 628 -2.32 9.78 1.66
C SER A 628 -1.92 8.65 0.71
N GLY A 629 -2.90 7.85 0.25
CA GLY A 629 -2.69 6.85 -0.79
C GLY A 629 -3.08 7.44 -2.15
N ASP A 630 -2.08 7.80 -2.96
CA ASP A 630 -2.27 8.48 -4.25
C ASP A 630 -3.23 9.72 -4.14
N VAL A 631 -3.85 10.20 -5.23
CA VAL A 631 -4.65 11.43 -5.29
C VAL A 631 -6.13 11.24 -4.96
N LEU A 632 -6.53 10.09 -4.38
CA LEU A 632 -7.94 9.86 -4.04
C LEU A 632 -8.40 10.88 -2.99
N TYR A 633 -9.52 11.54 -3.27
CA TYR A 633 -10.14 12.62 -2.49
C TYR A 633 -9.28 13.87 -2.30
N LEU A 634 -8.37 14.17 -3.24
CA LEU A 634 -7.57 15.39 -3.22
C LEU A 634 -8.43 16.68 -3.18
N ASP A 635 -9.58 16.70 -3.85
CA ASP A 635 -10.54 17.83 -3.80
C ASP A 635 -11.09 18.05 -2.38
N LYS A 636 -11.38 16.97 -1.64
CA LYS A 636 -11.88 17.03 -0.27
C LYS A 636 -10.77 17.49 0.68
N LEU A 637 -9.56 16.99 0.48
CA LEU A 637 -8.39 17.43 1.22
C LEU A 637 -8.15 18.92 1.04
N SER A 638 -8.14 19.40 -0.21
CA SER A 638 -7.93 20.81 -0.53
C SER A 638 -8.95 21.70 0.18
N ARG A 639 -10.22 21.29 0.20
CA ARG A 639 -11.31 22.02 0.86
C ARG A 639 -11.24 22.00 2.39
N HIS A 640 -10.74 20.92 2.99
CA HIS A 640 -10.87 20.68 4.43
C HIS A 640 -9.57 20.81 5.23
N THR A 641 -8.41 20.96 4.58
CA THR A 641 -7.09 20.99 5.24
C THR A 641 -6.23 22.25 4.95
N PRO A 642 -6.70 23.47 5.25
CA PRO A 642 -5.91 24.68 5.07
C PRO A 642 -4.58 24.68 5.85
N ASP A 643 -4.52 23.98 6.99
CA ASP A 643 -3.36 23.96 7.90
C ASP A 643 -2.40 22.79 7.67
N ILE A 644 -2.70 21.90 6.71
CA ILE A 644 -1.70 20.96 6.21
C ILE A 644 -0.79 21.69 5.22
N ASP A 645 0.52 21.69 5.43
CA ASP A 645 1.47 22.44 4.62
C ASP A 645 2.00 21.64 3.42
N ILE A 646 2.14 20.32 3.55
CA ILE A 646 2.69 19.43 2.51
C ILE A 646 1.70 18.30 2.26
N TYR A 647 1.45 18.00 0.98
CA TYR A 647 0.64 16.86 0.60
C TYR A 647 1.55 15.67 0.24
N GLY A 648 1.47 14.60 1.03
CA GLY A 648 2.31 13.42 0.92
C GLY A 648 1.56 12.18 0.40
N PHE A 649 2.27 11.30 -0.30
CA PHE A 649 1.68 10.12 -0.96
C PHE A 649 2.54 8.87 -0.93
N ASN A 650 1.92 7.75 -0.59
CA ASN A 650 2.42 6.45 -1.01
C ASN A 650 1.96 6.22 -2.45
N ALA A 651 2.90 5.98 -3.37
CA ALA A 651 2.60 5.85 -4.78
C ALA A 651 3.56 4.89 -5.50
N TYR A 652 2.98 3.94 -6.25
CA TYR A 652 3.70 2.88 -6.97
C TYR A 652 3.28 2.87 -8.45
N ARG A 653 3.54 3.97 -9.16
CA ARG A 653 2.98 4.24 -10.51
C ARG A 653 3.83 3.71 -11.68
N GLY A 654 5.00 3.13 -11.42
CA GLY A 654 5.85 2.50 -12.43
C GLY A 654 7.16 3.25 -12.69
N GLU A 655 7.98 2.68 -13.57
CA GLU A 655 9.32 3.20 -13.91
C GLU A 655 9.33 4.63 -14.47
N TYR A 656 8.23 5.10 -15.06
CA TYR A 656 8.16 6.45 -15.65
C TYR A 656 7.84 7.55 -14.63
N GLY A 657 7.68 7.19 -13.35
CA GLY A 657 7.42 8.09 -12.24
C GLY A 657 5.93 8.28 -11.92
N PHE A 658 5.58 9.45 -11.40
CA PHE A 658 4.30 9.74 -10.78
C PHE A 658 3.35 10.54 -11.69
N GLY A 659 3.88 11.10 -12.79
CA GLY A 659 3.10 11.65 -13.90
C GLY A 659 2.22 12.84 -13.48
N PHE A 660 0.92 12.78 -13.81
CA PHE A 660 -0.03 13.87 -13.55
C PHE A 660 -0.23 14.22 -12.07
N LEU A 661 0.21 13.36 -11.14
CA LEU A 661 0.08 13.60 -9.70
C LEU A 661 0.61 14.99 -9.32
N TRP A 662 1.81 15.34 -9.78
CA TRP A 662 2.45 16.63 -9.45
C TRP A 662 1.58 17.83 -9.85
N ARG A 663 1.06 17.82 -11.08
CA ARG A 663 0.19 18.86 -11.63
C ARG A 663 -1.15 18.89 -10.91
N GLN A 664 -1.74 17.74 -10.61
CA GLN A 664 -3.02 17.66 -9.88
C GLN A 664 -2.91 18.28 -8.49
N VAL A 665 -1.85 17.99 -7.74
CA VAL A 665 -1.59 18.65 -6.44
C VAL A 665 -1.42 20.15 -6.60
N LYS A 666 -0.67 20.55 -7.61
CA LYS A 666 -0.38 21.96 -7.87
C LYS A 666 -1.65 22.75 -8.17
N GLU A 667 -2.53 22.20 -8.98
CA GLU A 667 -3.77 22.86 -9.41
C GLU A 667 -4.88 22.79 -8.37
N GLU A 668 -5.07 21.63 -7.72
CA GLU A 668 -6.21 21.41 -6.83
C GLU A 668 -5.95 21.93 -5.41
N ALA A 669 -4.72 21.75 -4.90
CA ALA A 669 -4.36 22.12 -3.52
C ALA A 669 -3.36 23.29 -3.41
N ASP A 670 -2.60 23.56 -4.47
CA ASP A 670 -1.44 24.49 -4.48
C ASP A 670 -0.50 24.31 -3.27
N LYS A 671 -0.12 23.06 -3.01
CA LYS A 671 0.82 22.68 -1.94
C LYS A 671 2.10 22.02 -2.52
N PRO A 672 3.22 22.05 -1.78
CA PRO A 672 4.33 21.13 -2.00
C PRO A 672 3.85 19.67 -1.97
N ALA A 673 4.41 18.86 -2.86
CA ALA A 673 4.13 17.44 -3.00
C ALA A 673 5.34 16.60 -2.56
N PHE A 674 5.08 15.53 -1.81
CA PHE A 674 6.10 14.67 -1.22
C PHE A 674 5.74 13.19 -1.42
N ILE A 675 6.66 12.38 -1.92
CA ILE A 675 6.42 10.93 -2.03
C ILE A 675 6.80 10.28 -0.70
N THR A 676 5.83 9.86 0.10
CA THR A 676 6.05 9.25 1.42
C THR A 676 6.50 7.81 1.34
N GLU A 677 6.21 7.12 0.22
CA GLU A 677 6.74 5.79 -0.16
C GLU A 677 6.72 5.59 -1.68
N PHE A 678 7.80 5.03 -2.22
CA PHE A 678 7.84 4.42 -3.56
C PHE A 678 8.92 3.33 -3.62
N GLY A 679 8.73 2.33 -4.48
CA GLY A 679 9.70 1.26 -4.66
C GLY A 679 9.24 0.19 -5.63
N CYS A 680 10.11 -0.79 -5.84
CA CYS A 680 9.83 -1.94 -6.69
C CYS A 680 10.56 -3.17 -6.15
N PRO A 681 9.95 -4.37 -6.23
CA PRO A 681 10.61 -5.60 -5.84
C PRO A 681 11.90 -5.84 -6.64
N ALA A 682 12.93 -6.36 -5.97
CA ALA A 682 14.13 -6.96 -6.57
C ALA A 682 13.94 -8.46 -6.84
N TYR A 683 12.70 -8.91 -7.00
CA TYR A 683 12.32 -10.24 -7.45
C TYR A 683 11.27 -10.10 -8.55
N ALA A 684 11.40 -10.92 -9.59
CA ALA A 684 10.43 -11.02 -10.68
C ALA A 684 10.42 -12.45 -11.21
N GLN A 685 9.23 -13.01 -11.41
CA GLN A 685 9.07 -14.40 -11.83
C GLN A 685 9.75 -14.66 -13.18
N GLY A 686 10.64 -15.65 -13.21
CA GLY A 686 11.38 -16.03 -14.41
C GLY A 686 12.56 -15.10 -14.76
N LYS A 687 13.00 -14.26 -13.81
CA LYS A 687 14.23 -13.48 -13.89
C LYS A 687 15.27 -14.01 -12.91
N SER A 688 16.53 -13.92 -13.28
CA SER A 688 17.63 -14.11 -12.32
C SER A 688 17.65 -12.96 -11.30
N GLU A 689 18.32 -13.17 -10.16
CA GLU A 689 18.52 -12.13 -9.14
C GLU A 689 19.18 -10.88 -9.73
N ASP A 690 20.21 -11.06 -10.56
CA ASP A 690 20.94 -9.95 -11.20
C ASP A 690 20.05 -9.12 -12.15
N GLU A 691 19.18 -9.79 -12.93
CA GLU A 691 18.20 -9.13 -13.79
C GLU A 691 17.12 -8.41 -12.96
N ALA A 692 16.64 -9.02 -11.88
CA ALA A 692 15.61 -8.43 -11.03
C ALA A 692 16.14 -7.20 -10.27
N GLU A 693 17.39 -7.23 -9.79
CA GLU A 693 18.05 -6.05 -9.22
C GLU A 693 18.25 -4.93 -10.24
N GLU A 694 18.57 -5.28 -11.49
CA GLU A 694 18.70 -4.29 -12.58
C GLU A 694 17.35 -3.62 -12.87
N LEU A 695 16.27 -4.40 -12.93
CA LEU A 695 14.90 -3.91 -13.11
C LEU A 695 14.44 -3.03 -11.93
N GLN A 696 14.78 -3.41 -10.70
CA GLN A 696 14.56 -2.56 -9.52
C GLN A 696 15.29 -1.22 -9.68
N ALA A 697 16.58 -1.24 -10.02
CA ALA A 697 17.37 -0.02 -10.21
C ALA A 697 16.79 0.88 -11.31
N GLN A 698 16.33 0.33 -12.43
CA GLN A 698 15.68 1.08 -13.51
C GLN A 698 14.38 1.74 -13.05
N TYR A 699 13.53 1.03 -12.30
CA TYR A 699 12.30 1.58 -11.72
C TYR A 699 12.60 2.78 -10.81
N HIS A 700 13.56 2.61 -9.90
CA HIS A 700 13.96 3.66 -8.97
C HIS A 700 14.56 4.86 -9.70
N ARG A 701 15.38 4.64 -10.74
CA ARG A 701 15.97 5.71 -11.55
C ARG A 701 14.88 6.60 -12.15
N GLY A 702 13.95 6.02 -12.89
CA GLY A 702 12.94 6.82 -13.57
C GLY A 702 11.94 7.48 -12.60
N SER A 703 11.63 6.83 -11.47
CA SER A 703 10.87 7.45 -10.37
C SER A 703 11.59 8.66 -9.77
N TRP A 704 12.88 8.54 -9.49
CA TRP A 704 13.68 9.62 -8.93
C TRP A 704 13.88 10.78 -9.92
N GLU A 705 14.13 10.48 -11.19
CA GLU A 705 14.20 11.49 -12.24
C GLU A 705 12.89 12.27 -12.35
N ASP A 706 11.73 11.61 -12.24
CA ASP A 706 10.44 12.30 -12.24
C ASP A 706 10.26 13.22 -11.02
N ILE A 707 10.70 12.80 -9.82
CA ILE A 707 10.77 13.67 -8.63
C ILE A 707 11.60 14.92 -8.93
N GLN A 708 12.81 14.76 -9.47
CA GLN A 708 13.71 15.88 -9.79
C GLN A 708 13.12 16.83 -10.84
N ASN A 709 12.46 16.27 -11.87
CA ASN A 709 11.84 17.06 -12.93
C ASN A 709 10.66 17.91 -12.45
N ASN A 710 10.07 17.59 -11.31
CA ASN A 710 8.95 18.33 -10.73
C ASN A 710 9.36 19.23 -9.54
N MET A 711 10.66 19.36 -9.25
CA MET A 711 11.16 20.31 -8.24
C MET A 711 11.09 21.76 -8.72
N ALA A 712 11.18 22.71 -7.79
CA ALA A 712 11.27 24.13 -8.11
C ALA A 712 12.32 24.41 -9.20
N PHE A 713 11.91 25.18 -10.21
CA PHE A 713 12.70 25.63 -11.36
C PHE A 713 13.11 24.54 -12.36
N ALA A 714 12.60 23.31 -12.17
CA ALA A 714 12.67 22.27 -13.18
C ALA A 714 11.56 22.44 -14.24
N GLU A 715 11.44 21.49 -15.17
CA GLU A 715 10.51 21.61 -16.32
C GLU A 715 9.06 21.22 -15.97
N GLY A 716 8.85 20.50 -14.88
CA GLY A 716 7.56 19.98 -14.43
C GLY A 716 6.76 20.97 -13.59
N ALA A 717 5.98 20.44 -12.64
CA ALA A 717 5.01 21.23 -11.86
C ALA A 717 5.62 22.17 -10.80
N GLY A 718 6.93 22.04 -10.54
CA GLY A 718 7.65 22.93 -9.62
C GLY A 718 7.26 22.80 -8.15
N ASN A 719 6.66 21.68 -7.72
CA ASN A 719 6.16 21.49 -6.36
C ASN A 719 6.72 20.28 -5.60
N SER A 720 7.60 19.49 -6.20
CA SER A 720 8.21 18.34 -5.52
C SER A 720 9.25 18.77 -4.47
N VAL A 721 9.18 18.17 -3.27
CA VAL A 721 10.18 18.37 -2.19
C VAL A 721 11.07 17.15 -1.96
N GLY A 722 10.90 16.07 -2.73
CA GLY A 722 11.65 14.81 -2.62
C GLY A 722 10.76 13.61 -2.36
N GLY A 723 11.36 12.51 -1.90
CA GLY A 723 10.66 11.26 -1.62
C GLY A 723 11.38 10.29 -0.69
N ILE A 724 10.66 9.25 -0.29
CA ILE A 724 11.12 8.17 0.58
C ILE A 724 11.10 6.84 -0.18
N ILE A 725 12.26 6.22 -0.30
CA ILE A 725 12.38 4.85 -0.78
C ILE A 725 11.75 3.91 0.26
N PHE A 726 10.83 3.07 -0.21
CA PHE A 726 10.33 1.93 0.55
C PHE A 726 10.96 0.67 -0.06
N GLU A 727 12.04 0.12 0.51
CA GLU A 727 12.60 0.40 1.85
C GLU A 727 14.12 0.17 1.97
N TRP A 728 14.72 0.38 3.16
CA TRP A 728 16.16 0.17 3.36
C TRP A 728 16.57 -1.31 3.28
N LEU A 729 15.88 -2.17 4.03
CA LEU A 729 16.19 -3.58 4.20
C LEU A 729 14.94 -4.42 3.97
N ASP A 730 15.10 -5.55 3.28
CA ASP A 730 14.00 -6.52 3.11
C ASP A 730 13.36 -6.95 4.44
N GLU A 731 12.03 -6.90 4.48
CA GLU A 731 11.22 -7.30 5.63
C GLU A 731 10.47 -8.62 5.36
N TRP A 732 11.03 -9.75 5.83
CA TRP A 732 10.54 -11.11 5.56
C TRP A 732 9.17 -11.44 6.17
N TRP A 733 8.58 -10.54 6.95
CA TRP A 733 7.26 -10.80 7.57
C TRP A 733 6.09 -10.41 6.67
N LYS A 734 6.31 -9.63 5.60
CA LYS A 734 5.25 -9.06 4.76
C LYS A 734 4.52 -10.09 3.90
N GLY A 735 5.13 -11.23 3.60
CA GLY A 735 4.51 -12.40 2.98
C GLY A 735 3.80 -13.33 3.96
N HIS A 736 3.79 -12.97 5.25
CA HIS A 736 3.20 -13.70 6.39
C HIS A 736 3.95 -14.97 6.83
N GLU A 737 5.19 -15.17 6.38
CA GLU A 737 6.10 -16.21 6.87
C GLU A 737 7.45 -15.59 7.27
N PRO A 738 7.60 -15.05 8.48
CA PRO A 738 8.77 -14.25 8.84
C PRO A 738 10.11 -14.99 8.81
N SER A 739 10.10 -16.33 8.75
CA SER A 739 11.31 -17.17 8.72
C SER A 739 11.77 -17.53 7.31
N ILE A 740 11.03 -17.16 6.27
CA ILE A 740 11.33 -17.48 4.87
C ILE A 740 11.22 -16.20 4.05
N HIS A 741 12.15 -15.98 3.12
CA HIS A 741 12.02 -14.91 2.14
C HIS A 741 11.01 -15.34 1.07
N ASP A 742 9.74 -14.99 1.26
CA ASP A 742 8.63 -15.47 0.45
C ASP A 742 8.59 -14.77 -0.92
N LYS A 743 8.23 -15.55 -1.95
CA LYS A 743 8.02 -15.11 -3.34
C LYS A 743 6.53 -15.02 -3.68
N LYS A 744 5.67 -14.88 -2.66
CA LYS A 744 4.23 -14.72 -2.80
C LYS A 744 3.91 -13.35 -3.39
N GLY A 745 3.23 -13.36 -4.53
CA GLY A 745 2.64 -12.15 -5.08
C GLY A 745 1.50 -11.65 -4.19
N LEU A 746 1.58 -10.39 -3.76
CA LEU A 746 0.58 -9.78 -2.88
C LEU A 746 -0.51 -9.05 -3.67
N TRP A 747 -0.13 -8.22 -4.65
CA TRP A 747 -1.06 -7.48 -5.50
C TRP A 747 -0.46 -7.15 -6.87
N ILE A 748 -1.31 -6.79 -7.84
CA ILE A 748 -0.90 -6.54 -9.22
C ILE A 748 -0.73 -5.04 -9.47
N GLY A 749 0.37 -4.66 -10.11
CA GLY A 749 0.71 -3.27 -10.40
C GLY A 749 1.75 -3.12 -11.50
N PRO A 750 2.25 -1.91 -11.77
CA PRO A 750 3.23 -1.64 -12.82
C PRO A 750 4.66 -2.06 -12.40
N PHE A 751 4.82 -3.31 -11.99
CA PHE A 751 6.09 -3.93 -11.60
C PHE A 751 6.68 -4.75 -12.75
N PRO A 752 7.96 -5.17 -12.67
CA PRO A 752 8.66 -5.81 -13.80
C PRO A 752 7.93 -7.01 -14.39
N ASP A 753 7.32 -7.86 -13.55
CA ASP A 753 6.46 -8.99 -13.96
C ASP A 753 4.97 -8.76 -13.67
N GLY A 754 4.61 -7.55 -13.25
CA GLY A 754 3.23 -7.17 -12.92
C GLY A 754 2.84 -7.41 -11.48
N THR A 755 3.72 -7.96 -10.64
CA THR A 755 3.37 -8.39 -9.27
C THR A 755 4.21 -7.68 -8.20
N MET A 756 3.55 -7.28 -7.11
CA MET A 756 4.22 -6.79 -5.91
C MET A 756 4.66 -7.96 -5.02
N TYR A 757 5.93 -7.96 -4.64
CA TYR A 757 6.54 -8.85 -3.66
C TYR A 757 7.15 -7.99 -2.56
N GLU A 758 6.36 -7.63 -1.54
CA GLU A 758 6.75 -6.59 -0.57
C GLU A 758 8.00 -6.94 0.24
N GLU A 759 8.30 -8.24 0.46
CA GLU A 759 9.53 -8.65 1.15
C GLU A 759 10.81 -8.36 0.36
N TRP A 760 10.71 -8.00 -0.92
CA TRP A 760 11.83 -7.79 -1.84
C TRP A 760 12.03 -6.31 -2.19
N LEU A 761 11.43 -5.40 -1.44
CA LEU A 761 11.48 -3.95 -1.70
C LEU A 761 12.76 -3.26 -1.23
N GLY A 762 13.58 -3.92 -0.42
CA GLY A 762 14.79 -3.33 0.13
C GLY A 762 15.75 -2.82 -0.95
N VAL A 763 16.48 -1.74 -0.68
CA VAL A 763 17.73 -1.45 -1.43
C VAL A 763 18.90 -2.31 -0.93
N CYS A 764 18.71 -2.98 0.22
CA CYS A 764 19.56 -4.02 0.77
C CYS A 764 18.74 -5.29 1.07
N SER A 765 19.35 -6.47 0.91
CA SER A 765 18.79 -7.74 1.42
C SER A 765 19.58 -8.25 2.64
N GLN A 766 19.01 -9.24 3.32
CA GLN A 766 19.63 -9.94 4.47
C GLN A 766 20.30 -11.28 4.06
N GLY A 767 20.61 -11.46 2.78
CA GLY A 767 21.15 -12.72 2.23
C GLY A 767 20.22 -13.89 2.48
N ASP A 768 20.75 -15.04 2.92
CA ASP A 768 19.96 -16.23 3.29
C ASP A 768 19.31 -16.15 4.67
N GLY A 769 19.40 -15.01 5.36
CA GLY A 769 18.79 -14.75 6.66
C GLY A 769 19.53 -15.35 7.86
N LYS A 770 20.55 -16.21 7.68
CA LYS A 770 21.25 -16.87 8.80
C LYS A 770 22.03 -15.90 9.70
N LEU A 771 22.58 -14.86 9.11
CA LEU A 771 23.33 -13.80 9.80
C LEU A 771 22.47 -12.55 10.05
N SER A 772 21.14 -12.66 9.96
CA SER A 772 20.23 -11.56 10.30
C SER A 772 20.31 -11.20 11.80
N PRO A 773 20.35 -9.90 12.16
CA PRO A 773 20.13 -8.73 11.30
C PRO A 773 21.41 -8.03 10.81
N PHE A 774 22.57 -8.70 10.81
CA PHE A 774 23.88 -8.09 10.55
C PHE A 774 24.25 -8.00 9.06
N LEU A 775 23.96 -9.04 8.28
CA LEU A 775 24.41 -9.11 6.89
C LEU A 775 23.63 -8.15 5.98
N ARG A 776 24.33 -7.51 5.04
CA ARG A 776 23.76 -6.72 3.95
C ARG A 776 24.30 -7.20 2.60
N HIS A 777 23.39 -7.57 1.69
CA HIS A 777 23.68 -7.51 0.25
C HIS A 777 23.16 -6.19 -0.29
N LEU A 778 24.09 -5.30 -0.65
CA LEU A 778 23.73 -4.03 -1.30
C LEU A 778 23.31 -4.31 -2.75
N ARG A 779 22.11 -3.87 -3.13
CA ARG A 779 21.58 -4.10 -4.49
C ARG A 779 22.08 -3.05 -5.48
N LYS A 780 21.92 -3.32 -6.76
CA LYS A 780 22.20 -2.33 -7.84
C LYS A 780 21.50 -0.98 -7.62
N SER A 781 20.30 -0.97 -7.04
CA SER A 781 19.56 0.24 -6.67
C SER A 781 20.31 1.11 -5.64
N TYR A 782 20.97 0.52 -4.64
CA TYR A 782 21.83 1.24 -3.69
C TYR A 782 22.96 1.99 -4.41
N TYR A 783 23.70 1.30 -5.27
CA TYR A 783 24.82 1.90 -6.01
C TYR A 783 24.35 2.97 -7.01
N MET A 784 23.18 2.75 -7.63
CA MET A 784 22.55 3.76 -8.46
C MET A 784 22.27 5.04 -7.67
N TYR A 785 21.66 4.95 -6.49
CA TYR A 785 21.40 6.12 -5.63
C TYR A 785 22.69 6.78 -5.15
N LYS A 786 23.68 5.99 -4.70
CA LYS A 786 25.01 6.48 -4.31
C LYS A 786 25.66 7.35 -5.38
N ASN A 787 25.43 7.03 -6.65
CA ASN A 787 25.97 7.78 -7.78
C ASN A 787 25.19 9.06 -8.11
N ILE A 788 23.86 9.10 -7.90
CA ILE A 788 23.02 10.25 -8.29
C ILE A 788 22.68 11.20 -7.14
N TRP A 789 22.88 10.79 -5.89
CA TRP A 789 22.65 11.60 -4.70
C TRP A 789 23.89 12.31 -4.17
N ARG A 790 25.07 11.90 -4.62
CA ARG A 790 26.33 12.62 -4.42
C ARG A 790 26.60 13.52 -5.61
#